data_AF-A0AAX2LNR4-F1
#
_entry.id   AF-A0AAX2LNR4-F1
#
_cell.length_a   1.000
_cell.length_b   1.000
_cell.length_c   1.000
_cell.angle_alpha   90.00
_cell.angle_beta   90.00
_cell.angle_gamma   90.00
#
_symmetry.space_group_name_H-M   'P 1'
#
loop_
_entity.id
_entity.type
_entity.pdbx_description
1 polymer ?
#
loop_
_entity_poly.entity_id
_entity_poly.type
_entity_poly.pdbx_seq_one_letter_code
_entity_poly.pdbx_strand_id
1 'polypeptide(L)'
;MSSTGTNAYCLPCQQLTHWIEILVRDENNQPFSGVTGVVVDSNQVEHPVELSDAPILIEQLPPGPVQLVLDAEPWILEAQAETHPRNNTDKPTKDFADGYSGHNGGPVKYAEITTGDLTLLPEKVTLPPYHQKGQGDAVKLVVDKTYVLQVRAYKFITLRVGMFFDGTANNTYGAKWGKQELEKYYSTWKAKYEADCDILSRKTGYPKNAIPEVLLSDDCFAYPKKDNFFISLFKNDDGEIETVEGSATNELTNVQKLYDLYAYNTYFKEIRTFSHAQYVTGIGTGNSTNISPADESLIGQGLGTGKYGVTAKVSTGIDQLSKSMEDVASDIRSQAGPDIDGISKLQFDVFGFSRGAAAARHFVNVVLDGKHGEFAPAFSKACDKSGLALKFGFDWNEKDERKASCEISFAGLFDTVASVVDLLSFDFSTHTDNGDVRLWLDPERVRRVVHLTADPTIECRDNFSLNHLNSRDEQHFYEFVLPGAHSDIGGGYHSRQSFIRRDFLLPMFENKLVKKISRSFSGDWEKDRVKKYISSKLMEYKERDLLTGWNESDYSEPEFEVINRGNDKDSGTVIGRLYIKRFVSGDLSRLYLRLMYGLSEFHGVPFNDRDGKVWSDSVRNENQYTVQDIDVISFRMLNDEILESAKCGDYDFLSKKLSDKKLKDAFMKMNLYHHSSGGDIGMAPLWDEKQNCYKRASYECEKGK
;
A
#
# COMPACT_ATOMS: atom_id res chain seq x y z
N MET A 1 -42.67 74.42 45.65
CA MET A 1 -41.42 73.83 45.13
C MET A 1 -41.45 72.35 45.46
N SER A 2 -41.24 71.50 44.46
CA SER A 2 -41.51 70.05 44.49
C SER A 2 -40.75 69.32 45.61
N SER A 3 -41.45 68.40 46.28
CA SER A 3 -41.05 67.66 47.48
C SER A 3 -40.36 66.31 47.19
N THR A 4 -39.76 66.10 46.02
CA THR A 4 -39.22 64.77 45.65
C THR A 4 -37.77 64.74 45.17
N GLY A 5 -37.01 65.83 45.20
CA GLY A 5 -35.54 65.77 45.10
C GLY A 5 -34.96 64.97 43.92
N THR A 6 -35.68 64.78 42.81
CA THR A 6 -35.20 64.03 41.65
C THR A 6 -34.75 64.99 40.56
N ASN A 7 -33.44 64.95 40.29
CA ASN A 7 -32.84 65.58 39.13
C ASN A 7 -33.39 64.91 37.85
N ALA A 8 -33.76 65.69 36.83
CA ALA A 8 -34.27 65.20 35.55
C ALA A 8 -33.25 64.33 34.76
N TYR A 9 -32.02 64.21 35.26
CA TYR A 9 -30.94 63.37 34.72
C TYR A 9 -30.64 62.12 35.57
N CYS A 10 -31.38 61.83 36.63
CA CYS A 10 -31.21 60.59 37.41
C CYS A 10 -32.04 59.44 36.81
N LEU A 11 -31.38 58.52 36.10
CA LEU A 11 -31.90 57.17 35.90
C LEU A 11 -31.99 56.46 37.26
N PRO A 12 -33.02 55.64 37.54
CA PRO A 12 -33.06 54.84 38.75
C PRO A 12 -31.80 53.98 38.84
N CYS A 13 -31.12 53.99 39.99
CA CYS A 13 -30.04 53.03 40.24
C CYS A 13 -30.61 51.62 40.11
N GLN A 14 -30.27 50.92 39.03
CA GLN A 14 -30.71 49.55 38.80
C GLN A 14 -30.13 48.69 39.92
N GLN A 15 -30.98 48.02 40.70
CA GLN A 15 -30.53 47.21 41.82
C GLN A 15 -29.82 45.95 41.28
N LEU A 16 -28.51 45.91 41.47
CA LEU A 16 -27.64 44.78 41.14
C LEU A 16 -27.71 43.75 42.27
N THR A 17 -28.86 43.07 42.39
CA THR A 17 -29.14 42.10 43.47
C THR A 17 -29.35 40.68 42.98
N HIS A 18 -29.32 40.48 41.66
CA HIS A 18 -29.60 39.17 41.07
C HIS A 18 -28.31 38.37 40.88
N TRP A 19 -28.46 37.07 40.67
CA TRP A 19 -27.32 36.15 40.51
C TRP A 19 -27.61 35.10 39.44
N ILE A 20 -26.60 34.38 38.99
CA ILE A 20 -26.78 33.18 38.16
C ILE A 20 -25.71 32.14 38.52
N GLU A 21 -26.11 30.87 38.58
CA GLU A 21 -25.19 29.74 38.75
C GLU A 21 -25.27 28.85 37.51
N ILE A 22 -24.12 28.53 36.91
CA ILE A 22 -24.04 27.71 35.70
C ILE A 22 -22.97 26.63 35.88
N LEU A 23 -23.36 25.38 35.62
CA LEU A 23 -22.46 24.25 35.48
C LEU A 23 -22.51 23.75 34.04
N VAL A 24 -21.36 23.62 33.39
CA VAL A 24 -21.24 23.04 32.04
C VAL A 24 -20.55 21.68 32.18
N ARG A 25 -21.23 20.63 31.76
CA ARG A 25 -20.81 19.23 31.98
C ARG A 25 -20.96 18.44 30.69
N ASP A 26 -20.17 17.40 30.49
CA ASP A 26 -20.35 16.45 29.38
C ASP A 26 -21.47 15.44 29.68
N GLU A 27 -21.66 14.43 28.82
CA GLU A 27 -22.66 13.37 28.98
C GLU A 27 -22.32 12.33 30.09
N ASN A 28 -21.12 12.39 30.67
CA ASN A 28 -20.65 11.53 31.77
C ASN A 28 -20.48 12.30 33.08
N ASN A 29 -21.08 13.48 33.18
CA ASN A 29 -20.98 14.42 34.29
C ASN A 29 -19.55 14.90 34.60
N GLN A 30 -18.65 14.85 33.62
CA GLN A 30 -17.32 15.44 33.76
C GLN A 30 -17.38 16.94 33.45
N PRO A 31 -16.66 17.78 34.22
CA PRO A 31 -16.54 19.19 33.90
C PRO A 31 -15.58 19.39 32.72
N PHE A 32 -15.77 20.49 32.00
CA PHE A 32 -14.77 21.01 31.07
C PHE A 32 -13.80 21.92 31.82
N SER A 33 -12.54 21.97 31.40
CA SER A 33 -11.50 22.73 32.13
C SER A 33 -10.62 23.56 31.21
N GLY A 34 -10.11 24.69 31.71
CA GLY A 34 -9.16 25.53 30.97
C GLY A 34 -9.76 26.27 29.76
N VAL A 35 -11.10 26.34 29.67
CA VAL A 35 -11.81 27.09 28.64
C VAL A 35 -12.28 28.42 29.22
N THR A 36 -11.80 29.52 28.66
CA THR A 36 -12.20 30.88 29.05
C THR A 36 -13.40 31.38 28.26
N GLY A 37 -14.04 32.42 28.78
CA GLY A 37 -15.15 33.10 28.11
C GLY A 37 -15.70 34.24 28.93
N VAL A 38 -16.90 34.69 28.55
CA VAL A 38 -17.63 35.76 29.22
C VAL A 38 -19.08 35.38 29.45
N VAL A 39 -19.62 35.88 30.55
CA VAL A 39 -21.06 35.95 30.78
C VAL A 39 -21.50 37.39 30.50
N VAL A 40 -22.40 37.57 29.54
CA VAL A 40 -22.94 38.88 29.15
C VAL A 40 -24.29 39.10 29.81
N ASP A 41 -24.41 40.15 30.62
CA ASP A 41 -25.65 40.48 31.32
C ASP A 41 -26.64 41.29 30.46
N SER A 42 -27.81 41.60 31.03
CA SER A 42 -28.86 42.33 30.31
C SER A 42 -28.49 43.78 29.96
N ASN A 43 -27.45 44.33 30.59
CA ASN A 43 -26.88 45.64 30.31
C ASN A 43 -25.68 45.58 29.35
N GLN A 44 -25.38 44.41 28.78
CA GLN A 44 -24.21 44.18 27.92
C GLN A 44 -22.86 44.33 28.64
N VAL A 45 -22.83 44.16 29.96
CA VAL A 45 -21.57 44.05 30.69
C VAL A 45 -21.06 42.62 30.62
N GLU A 46 -19.79 42.48 30.27
CA GLU A 46 -19.10 41.19 30.20
C GLU A 46 -18.42 40.87 31.54
N HIS A 47 -18.70 39.67 32.04
CA HIS A 47 -18.11 39.12 33.25
C HIS A 47 -17.21 37.95 32.86
N PRO A 48 -15.88 38.04 33.01
CA PRO A 48 -14.96 36.97 32.63
C PRO A 48 -15.21 35.69 33.45
N VAL A 49 -15.16 34.55 32.78
CA VAL A 49 -15.35 33.23 33.39
C VAL A 49 -14.38 32.21 32.83
N GLU A 50 -14.18 31.13 33.58
CA GLU A 50 -13.41 29.96 33.16
C GLU A 50 -14.16 28.70 33.57
N LEU A 51 -14.25 27.73 32.68
CA LEU A 51 -14.83 26.43 32.99
C LEU A 51 -13.91 25.64 33.91
N SER A 52 -14.50 25.05 34.96
CA SER A 52 -13.83 24.17 35.91
C SER A 52 -14.84 23.22 36.54
N ASP A 53 -14.41 22.41 37.51
CA ASP A 53 -15.33 21.60 38.32
C ASP A 53 -16.25 22.46 39.21
N ALA A 54 -15.80 23.67 39.58
CA ALA A 54 -16.61 24.60 40.36
C ALA A 54 -17.68 25.27 39.48
N PRO A 55 -18.89 25.53 40.02
CA PRO A 55 -19.92 26.25 39.30
C PRO A 55 -19.49 27.70 39.01
N ILE A 56 -19.86 28.21 37.84
CA ILE A 56 -19.80 29.64 37.54
C ILE A 56 -20.90 30.32 38.33
N LEU A 57 -20.55 31.04 39.39
CA LEU A 57 -21.47 31.86 40.17
C LEU A 57 -21.13 33.34 39.96
N ILE A 58 -22.10 34.09 39.43
CA ILE A 58 -21.99 35.54 39.28
C ILE A 58 -23.11 36.19 40.06
N GLU A 59 -22.73 37.09 40.97
CA GLU A 59 -23.64 37.87 41.79
C GLU A 59 -23.63 39.34 41.35
N GLN A 60 -24.59 40.12 41.86
CA GLN A 60 -24.72 41.54 41.54
C GLN A 60 -25.03 41.82 40.06
N LEU A 61 -25.92 41.01 39.49
CA LEU A 61 -26.42 41.18 38.13
C LEU A 61 -27.69 42.04 38.07
N PRO A 62 -27.94 42.74 36.94
CA PRO A 62 -29.24 43.36 36.66
C PRO A 62 -30.30 42.28 36.38
N PRO A 63 -31.60 42.58 36.60
CA PRO A 63 -32.67 41.68 36.20
C PRO A 63 -32.66 41.48 34.68
N GLY A 64 -32.78 40.23 34.22
CA GLY A 64 -32.94 39.95 32.79
C GLY A 64 -32.29 38.66 32.30
N PRO A 65 -32.20 38.50 30.97
CA PRO A 65 -31.49 37.41 30.35
C PRO A 65 -29.98 37.59 30.47
N VAL A 66 -29.29 36.45 30.42
CA VAL A 66 -27.84 36.35 30.45
C VAL A 66 -27.40 35.48 29.26
N GLN A 67 -26.19 35.67 28.76
CA GLN A 67 -25.60 34.80 27.74
C GLN A 67 -24.22 34.33 28.20
N LEU A 68 -23.95 33.02 28.09
CA LEU A 68 -22.60 32.49 28.25
C LEU A 68 -21.98 32.36 26.85
N VAL A 69 -20.83 32.98 26.64
CA VAL A 69 -20.08 32.95 25.38
C VAL A 69 -18.63 32.55 25.70
N LEU A 70 -18.27 31.34 25.32
CA LEU A 70 -16.94 30.75 25.47
C LEU A 70 -16.06 31.11 24.28
N ASP A 71 -14.77 31.25 24.54
CA ASP A 71 -13.74 31.49 23.53
C ASP A 71 -13.72 30.32 22.54
N ALA A 72 -13.95 30.60 21.26
CA ALA A 72 -14.33 29.58 20.29
C ALA A 72 -13.30 28.46 20.10
N GLU A 73 -12.03 28.79 19.89
CA GLU A 73 -10.99 27.78 19.62
C GLU A 73 -10.74 26.84 20.81
N PRO A 74 -10.43 27.32 22.04
CA PRO A 74 -10.22 26.42 23.18
C PRO A 74 -11.49 25.63 23.51
N TRP A 75 -12.67 26.24 23.36
CA TRP A 75 -13.94 25.56 23.61
C TRP A 75 -14.19 24.40 22.64
N ILE A 76 -13.97 24.60 21.34
CA ILE A 76 -14.19 23.55 20.35
C ILE A 76 -13.18 22.41 20.54
N LEU A 77 -11.92 22.73 20.83
CA LEU A 77 -10.88 21.72 21.09
C LEU A 77 -11.24 20.86 22.30
N GLU A 78 -11.62 21.49 23.42
CA GLU A 78 -11.99 20.79 24.65
C GLU A 78 -13.26 19.95 24.45
N ALA A 79 -14.31 20.51 23.82
CA ALA A 79 -15.55 19.79 23.58
C ALA A 79 -15.38 18.57 22.64
N GLN A 80 -14.37 18.59 21.77
CA GLN A 80 -14.04 17.49 20.84
C GLN A 80 -13.03 16.49 21.43
N ALA A 81 -12.52 16.70 22.64
CA ALA A 81 -11.50 15.86 23.24
C ALA A 81 -12.03 14.43 23.54
N GLU A 82 -11.16 13.43 23.36
CA GLU A 82 -11.51 12.03 23.61
C GLU A 82 -11.82 11.72 25.08
N THR A 83 -11.44 12.63 26.00
CA THR A 83 -11.79 12.61 27.42
C THR A 83 -13.28 12.83 27.69
N HIS A 84 -14.04 13.30 26.69
CA HIS A 84 -15.50 13.51 26.78
C HIS A 84 -16.25 12.54 25.84
N PRO A 85 -16.19 11.22 26.08
CA PRO A 85 -16.80 10.24 25.19
C PRO A 85 -18.33 10.28 25.28
N ARG A 86 -18.99 9.95 24.17
CA ARG A 86 -20.45 9.84 24.13
C ARG A 86 -21.01 8.76 25.06
N ASN A 87 -22.09 9.09 25.76
CA ASN A 87 -22.85 8.17 26.61
C ASN A 87 -24.20 7.82 25.97
N ASN A 88 -24.46 6.53 25.75
CA ASN A 88 -25.64 6.04 25.04
C ASN A 88 -26.62 5.24 25.92
N THR A 89 -26.34 5.09 27.21
CA THR A 89 -27.13 4.24 28.11
C THR A 89 -27.73 5.03 29.25
N ASP A 90 -26.87 5.65 30.05
CA ASP A 90 -27.24 6.32 31.29
C ASP A 90 -27.28 7.82 31.09
N LYS A 91 -27.93 8.54 32.02
CA LYS A 91 -28.00 10.01 32.00
C LYS A 91 -27.35 10.62 33.24
N PRO A 92 -26.05 10.35 33.50
CA PRO A 92 -25.40 10.70 34.77
C PRO A 92 -25.43 12.20 35.05
N THR A 93 -25.33 13.05 34.04
CA THR A 93 -25.40 14.52 34.21
C THR A 93 -26.81 14.98 34.54
N LYS A 94 -27.83 14.30 34.00
CA LYS A 94 -29.22 14.55 34.38
C LYS A 94 -29.49 14.10 35.81
N ASP A 95 -29.04 12.91 36.18
CA ASP A 95 -29.18 12.37 37.53
C ASP A 95 -28.46 13.26 38.56
N PHE A 96 -27.27 13.76 38.19
CA PHE A 96 -26.55 14.77 38.95
C PHE A 96 -27.37 16.06 39.08
N ALA A 97 -27.93 16.58 37.99
CA ALA A 97 -28.76 17.80 38.02
C ALA A 97 -30.00 17.65 38.90
N ASP A 98 -30.65 16.48 38.87
CA ASP A 98 -31.84 16.18 39.67
C ASP A 98 -31.50 16.06 41.18
N GLY A 99 -30.25 15.73 41.53
CA GLY A 99 -29.75 15.66 42.91
C GLY A 99 -28.96 16.87 43.40
N TYR A 100 -28.58 17.80 42.51
CA TYR A 100 -27.76 18.96 42.85
C TYR A 100 -28.60 20.03 43.56
N SER A 101 -28.09 20.55 44.69
CA SER A 101 -28.70 21.69 45.36
C SER A 101 -28.05 22.97 44.84
N GLY A 102 -28.79 23.71 44.01
CA GLY A 102 -28.33 24.99 43.48
C GLY A 102 -28.08 26.05 44.55
N HIS A 103 -27.46 27.15 44.15
CA HIS A 103 -27.21 28.32 44.99
C HIS A 103 -28.49 28.78 45.70
N ASN A 104 -28.36 29.14 46.98
CA ASN A 104 -29.47 29.42 47.91
C ASN A 104 -30.49 28.27 48.10
N GLY A 105 -30.13 27.03 47.76
CA GLY A 105 -31.04 25.88 47.85
C GLY A 105 -32.16 25.88 46.81
N GLY A 106 -31.98 26.63 45.72
CA GLY A 106 -32.97 26.78 44.65
C GLY A 106 -33.02 25.58 43.70
N PRO A 107 -34.10 25.45 42.90
CA PRO A 107 -34.24 24.37 41.92
C PRO A 107 -33.26 24.53 40.74
N VAL A 108 -32.75 23.40 40.26
CA VAL A 108 -31.82 23.33 39.13
C VAL A 108 -32.58 23.16 37.82
N LYS A 109 -32.13 23.87 36.78
CA LYS A 109 -32.59 23.68 35.41
C LYS A 109 -31.57 22.90 34.60
N TYR A 110 -31.92 21.67 34.26
CA TYR A 110 -31.17 20.84 33.32
C TYR A 110 -31.54 21.18 31.87
N ALA A 111 -30.55 21.17 30.98
CA ALA A 111 -30.78 21.20 29.55
C ALA A 111 -29.63 20.56 28.77
N GLU A 112 -29.96 19.94 27.64
CA GLU A 112 -28.98 19.42 26.67
C GLU A 112 -28.67 20.50 25.64
N ILE A 113 -27.40 20.86 25.51
CA ILE A 113 -26.94 21.92 24.61
C ILE A 113 -25.84 21.41 23.69
N THR A 114 -25.48 22.21 22.70
CA THR A 114 -24.40 21.90 21.75
C THR A 114 -23.20 22.82 21.96
N THR A 115 -22.04 22.42 21.42
CA THR A 115 -20.85 23.30 21.37
C THR A 115 -21.18 24.66 20.75
N GLY A 116 -21.96 24.69 19.67
CA GLY A 116 -22.36 25.92 18.99
C GLY A 116 -23.31 26.82 19.77
N ASP A 117 -23.99 26.32 20.81
CA ASP A 117 -24.86 27.15 21.66
C ASP A 117 -24.08 28.08 22.58
N LEU A 118 -22.85 27.71 22.94
CA LEU A 118 -22.02 28.43 23.90
C LEU A 118 -20.91 29.25 23.27
N THR A 119 -20.85 29.42 21.95
CA THR A 119 -19.77 30.19 21.32
C THR A 119 -20.20 30.92 20.06
N LEU A 120 -19.41 31.92 19.68
CA LEU A 120 -19.50 32.59 18.39
C LEU A 120 -18.43 32.00 17.47
N LEU A 121 -18.87 31.22 16.49
CA LEU A 121 -17.95 30.55 15.56
C LEU A 121 -17.25 31.57 14.64
N PRO A 122 -15.93 31.44 14.42
CA PRO A 122 -15.24 32.19 13.39
C PRO A 122 -15.82 31.89 11.99
N GLU A 123 -15.76 32.86 11.06
CA GLU A 123 -16.40 32.75 9.73
C GLU A 123 -16.05 31.48 8.93
N LYS A 124 -14.87 30.90 9.15
CA LYS A 124 -14.36 29.73 8.41
C LYS A 124 -14.53 28.40 9.17
N VAL A 125 -15.14 28.41 10.34
CA VAL A 125 -15.33 27.21 11.17
C VAL A 125 -16.79 26.79 11.10
N THR A 126 -17.02 25.56 10.64
CA THR A 126 -18.35 24.94 10.62
C THR A 126 -18.32 23.71 11.49
N LEU A 127 -19.20 23.67 12.50
CA LEU A 127 -19.38 22.49 13.33
C LEU A 127 -20.23 21.43 12.60
N PRO A 128 -20.06 20.13 12.93
CA PRO A 128 -20.93 19.07 12.42
C PRO A 128 -22.41 19.38 12.72
N PRO A 129 -23.35 18.93 11.87
CA PRO A 129 -24.75 19.34 11.95
C PRO A 129 -25.39 19.21 13.34
N TYR A 130 -25.09 18.14 14.08
CA TYR A 130 -25.66 17.90 15.42
C TYR A 130 -25.06 18.77 16.54
N HIS A 131 -24.01 19.54 16.26
CA HIS A 131 -23.30 20.39 17.22
C HIS A 131 -23.42 21.88 16.90
N GLN A 132 -24.18 22.22 15.86
CA GLN A 132 -24.48 23.60 15.51
C GLN A 132 -25.47 24.23 16.49
N LYS A 133 -25.40 25.55 16.63
CA LYS A 133 -26.28 26.34 17.48
C LYS A 133 -27.76 26.03 17.20
N GLY A 134 -28.53 25.82 18.26
CA GLY A 134 -29.96 25.55 18.22
C GLY A 134 -30.35 24.11 17.94
N GLN A 135 -29.38 23.17 17.91
CA GLN A 135 -29.62 21.73 17.70
C GLN A 135 -29.74 20.96 19.03
N GLY A 136 -29.63 21.65 20.16
CA GLY A 136 -29.97 21.19 21.50
C GLY A 136 -31.34 21.72 21.97
N ASP A 137 -31.58 21.63 23.26
CA ASP A 137 -32.73 22.24 23.92
C ASP A 137 -32.69 23.76 23.80
N ALA A 138 -33.86 24.37 23.63
CA ALA A 138 -34.00 25.81 23.63
C ALA A 138 -33.85 26.37 25.05
N VAL A 139 -32.63 26.78 25.42
CA VAL A 139 -32.32 27.34 26.74
C VAL A 139 -32.16 28.85 26.67
N LYS A 140 -32.93 29.55 27.50
CA LYS A 140 -32.70 30.98 27.79
C LYS A 140 -32.21 31.11 29.23
N LEU A 141 -30.95 31.49 29.38
CA LEU A 141 -30.36 31.80 30.68
C LEU A 141 -30.97 33.11 31.19
N VAL A 142 -31.48 33.09 32.41
CA VAL A 142 -32.01 34.26 33.11
C VAL A 142 -31.55 34.20 34.56
N VAL A 143 -31.39 35.36 35.17
CA VAL A 143 -30.95 35.46 36.56
C VAL A 143 -31.92 34.81 37.56
N ASP A 144 -31.44 34.64 38.79
CA ASP A 144 -32.04 33.96 39.95
C ASP A 144 -32.30 32.47 39.74
N LYS A 145 -31.40 31.80 39.01
CA LYS A 145 -31.51 30.38 38.66
C LYS A 145 -30.16 29.68 38.60
N THR A 146 -30.19 28.40 38.91
CA THR A 146 -29.09 27.46 38.67
C THR A 146 -29.36 26.66 37.40
N TYR A 147 -28.34 26.52 36.56
CA TYR A 147 -28.38 25.73 35.34
C TYR A 147 -27.31 24.64 35.35
N VAL A 148 -27.69 23.43 34.95
CA VAL A 148 -26.76 22.35 34.57
C VAL A 148 -26.94 22.12 33.08
N LEU A 149 -25.92 22.48 32.31
CA LEU A 149 -25.92 22.41 30.87
C LEU A 149 -25.08 21.20 30.44
N GLN A 150 -25.75 20.16 29.94
CA GLN A 150 -25.09 18.98 29.39
C GLN A 150 -24.72 19.24 27.93
N VAL A 151 -23.43 19.18 27.60
CA VAL A 151 -22.96 19.37 26.23
C VAL A 151 -22.93 18.04 25.50
N ARG A 152 -23.58 17.99 24.33
CA ARG A 152 -23.60 16.81 23.46
C ARG A 152 -22.18 16.41 23.06
N ALA A 153 -21.84 15.14 23.23
CA ALA A 153 -20.52 14.61 22.92
C ALA A 153 -20.35 14.32 21.42
N TYR A 154 -19.13 14.47 20.92
CA TYR A 154 -18.80 14.17 19.52
C TYR A 154 -18.62 12.66 19.29
N LYS A 155 -19.03 12.22 18.10
CA LYS A 155 -18.85 10.85 17.62
C LYS A 155 -17.93 10.85 16.41
N PHE A 156 -16.63 10.98 16.67
CA PHE A 156 -15.59 10.81 15.66
C PHE A 156 -15.19 9.35 15.47
N ILE A 157 -14.64 9.07 14.29
CA ILE A 157 -14.06 7.77 13.95
C ILE A 157 -12.60 7.92 13.51
N THR A 158 -11.89 6.80 13.52
CA THR A 158 -10.64 6.64 12.77
C THR A 158 -10.97 6.15 11.36
N LEU A 159 -10.42 6.78 10.33
CA LEU A 159 -10.42 6.23 8.99
C LEU A 159 -9.06 5.59 8.73
N ARG A 160 -9.05 4.27 8.49
CA ARG A 160 -7.86 3.49 8.18
C ARG A 160 -7.87 3.09 6.71
N VAL A 161 -6.84 3.49 5.97
CA VAL A 161 -6.78 3.36 4.51
C VAL A 161 -5.62 2.47 4.10
N GLY A 162 -5.93 1.38 3.40
CA GLY A 162 -4.95 0.56 2.71
C GLY A 162 -4.62 1.15 1.33
N MET A 163 -3.36 1.48 1.06
CA MET A 163 -2.90 2.00 -0.24
C MET A 163 -1.96 0.99 -0.90
N PHE A 164 -2.35 0.46 -2.06
CA PHE A 164 -1.67 -0.67 -2.71
C PHE A 164 -1.11 -0.25 -4.07
N PHE A 165 0.21 -0.17 -4.21
CA PHE A 165 0.91 0.27 -5.43
C PHE A 165 1.59 -0.90 -6.15
N ASP A 166 1.08 -1.28 -7.32
CA ASP A 166 1.56 -2.48 -8.01
C ASP A 166 2.89 -2.28 -8.77
N GLY A 167 3.52 -3.40 -9.15
CA GLY A 167 4.78 -3.45 -9.89
C GLY A 167 4.69 -2.93 -11.33
N THR A 168 5.83 -2.68 -11.96
CA THR A 168 5.84 -2.07 -13.32
C THR A 168 5.32 -3.00 -14.37
N ALA A 169 4.62 -2.45 -15.35
CA ALA A 169 3.95 -3.22 -16.39
C ALA A 169 2.95 -4.23 -15.80
N ASN A 170 2.63 -4.12 -14.50
CA ASN A 170 1.62 -4.94 -13.87
C ASN A 170 0.31 -4.16 -13.79
N ASN A 171 -0.70 -4.72 -14.42
CA ASN A 171 -2.06 -4.26 -14.32
C ASN A 171 -2.91 -5.50 -14.03
N THR A 172 -3.50 -5.57 -12.84
CA THR A 172 -4.37 -6.68 -12.42
C THR A 172 -5.42 -7.05 -13.47
N TYR A 173 -5.97 -6.07 -14.16
CA TYR A 173 -7.03 -6.28 -15.15
C TYR A 173 -6.47 -6.81 -16.48
N GLY A 174 -5.28 -6.35 -16.88
CA GLY A 174 -4.50 -6.91 -17.99
C GLY A 174 -4.07 -8.36 -17.74
N ALA A 175 -3.58 -8.67 -16.53
CA ALA A 175 -3.24 -10.03 -16.10
C ALA A 175 -4.47 -10.96 -16.07
N LYS A 176 -5.61 -10.48 -15.57
CA LYS A 176 -6.89 -11.21 -15.62
C LYS A 176 -7.33 -11.49 -17.06
N TRP A 177 -7.17 -10.53 -17.96
CA TRP A 177 -7.45 -10.71 -19.38
C TRP A 177 -6.50 -11.73 -20.02
N GLY A 178 -5.20 -11.60 -19.79
CA GLY A 178 -4.16 -12.50 -20.30
C GLY A 178 -4.39 -13.95 -19.88
N LYS A 179 -4.73 -14.17 -18.60
CA LYS A 179 -5.17 -15.49 -18.10
C LYS A 179 -6.35 -16.05 -18.90
N GLN A 180 -7.39 -15.26 -19.16
CA GLN A 180 -8.55 -15.73 -19.94
C GLN A 180 -8.15 -16.14 -21.36
N GLU A 181 -7.22 -15.43 -21.98
CA GLU A 181 -6.72 -15.74 -23.31
C GLU A 181 -5.83 -17.00 -23.32
N LEU A 182 -5.00 -17.18 -22.31
CA LEU A 182 -4.23 -18.41 -22.09
C LEU A 182 -5.16 -19.61 -21.91
N GLU A 183 -6.21 -19.49 -21.10
CA GLU A 183 -7.21 -20.56 -20.90
C GLU A 183 -7.93 -20.95 -22.19
N LYS A 184 -8.22 -19.98 -23.07
CA LYS A 184 -8.79 -20.25 -24.41
C LYS A 184 -7.79 -20.96 -25.33
N TYR A 185 -6.50 -20.67 -25.19
CA TYR A 185 -5.44 -21.25 -26.02
C TYR A 185 -5.04 -22.67 -25.62
N TYR A 186 -5.42 -23.11 -24.41
CA TYR A 186 -5.08 -24.42 -23.85
C TYR A 186 -5.12 -25.58 -24.86
N SER A 187 -6.25 -25.77 -25.57
CA SER A 187 -6.41 -26.92 -26.47
C SER A 187 -5.43 -26.88 -27.65
N THR A 188 -5.14 -25.68 -28.17
CA THR A 188 -4.18 -25.48 -29.25
C THR A 188 -2.76 -25.79 -28.78
N TRP A 189 -2.38 -25.27 -27.62
CA TRP A 189 -1.07 -25.56 -27.03
C TRP A 189 -0.92 -27.05 -26.69
N LYS A 190 -1.92 -27.65 -26.05
CA LYS A 190 -1.88 -29.05 -25.60
C LYS A 190 -1.65 -30.01 -26.77
N ALA A 191 -2.33 -29.80 -27.89
CA ALA A 191 -2.14 -30.61 -29.09
C ALA A 191 -0.71 -30.54 -29.64
N LYS A 192 -0.10 -29.34 -29.64
CA LYS A 192 1.30 -29.16 -30.06
C LYS A 192 2.25 -29.87 -29.09
N TYR A 193 2.06 -29.65 -27.80
CA TYR A 193 2.89 -30.24 -26.73
C TYR A 193 2.84 -31.78 -26.76
N GLU A 194 1.66 -32.37 -26.84
CA GLU A 194 1.52 -33.83 -26.91
C GLU A 194 2.11 -34.42 -28.19
N ALA A 195 1.93 -33.75 -29.34
CA ALA A 195 2.54 -34.18 -30.59
C ALA A 195 4.08 -34.17 -30.52
N ASP A 196 4.66 -33.14 -29.91
CA ASP A 196 6.11 -33.02 -29.76
C ASP A 196 6.65 -34.08 -28.78
N CYS A 197 6.01 -34.25 -27.62
CA CYS A 197 6.34 -35.32 -26.68
C CYS A 197 6.24 -36.72 -27.31
N ASP A 198 5.26 -36.96 -28.17
CA ASP A 198 5.10 -38.22 -28.90
C ASP A 198 6.26 -38.47 -29.89
N ILE A 199 6.67 -37.44 -30.62
CA ILE A 199 7.79 -37.51 -31.57
C ILE A 199 9.10 -37.74 -30.81
N LEU A 200 9.35 -36.96 -29.76
CA LEU A 200 10.55 -37.04 -28.94
C LEU A 200 10.65 -38.38 -28.22
N SER A 201 9.55 -38.89 -27.66
CA SER A 201 9.50 -40.21 -27.00
C SER A 201 9.93 -41.33 -27.96
N ARG A 202 9.43 -41.32 -29.21
CA ARG A 202 9.83 -42.31 -30.23
C ARG A 202 11.29 -42.16 -30.66
N LYS A 203 11.81 -40.93 -30.71
CA LYS A 203 13.16 -40.62 -31.19
C LYS A 203 14.24 -40.89 -30.15
N THR A 204 13.94 -40.67 -28.88
CA THR A 204 14.92 -40.64 -27.78
C THR A 204 14.76 -41.81 -26.81
N GLY A 205 13.59 -42.45 -26.79
CA GLY A 205 13.26 -43.50 -25.82
C GLY A 205 12.75 -43.00 -24.47
N TYR A 206 12.67 -41.68 -24.25
CA TYR A 206 12.07 -41.13 -23.03
C TYR A 206 10.57 -41.44 -22.95
N PRO A 207 10.00 -41.63 -21.74
CA PRO A 207 8.55 -41.64 -21.55
C PRO A 207 7.94 -40.30 -21.97
N LYS A 208 6.73 -40.31 -22.54
CA LYS A 208 6.03 -39.09 -22.98
C LYS A 208 5.83 -38.04 -21.87
N ASN A 209 5.73 -38.48 -20.62
CA ASN A 209 5.55 -37.64 -19.44
C ASN A 209 6.86 -37.29 -18.72
N ALA A 210 8.00 -37.65 -19.29
CA ALA A 210 9.33 -37.42 -18.72
C ALA A 210 10.32 -36.95 -19.81
N ILE A 211 9.82 -36.26 -20.83
CA ILE A 211 10.64 -35.57 -21.83
C ILE A 211 11.30 -34.37 -21.14
N PRO A 212 12.65 -34.27 -21.13
CA PRO A 212 13.34 -33.08 -20.64
C PRO A 212 12.94 -31.83 -21.43
N GLU A 213 12.70 -30.71 -20.74
CA GLU A 213 12.22 -29.46 -21.34
C GLU A 213 13.19 -28.90 -22.39
N VAL A 214 14.49 -29.10 -22.21
CA VAL A 214 15.54 -28.73 -23.18
C VAL A 214 15.41 -29.41 -24.55
N LEU A 215 14.65 -30.51 -24.65
CA LEU A 215 14.40 -31.20 -25.91
C LEU A 215 13.13 -30.74 -26.62
N LEU A 216 12.25 -30.00 -25.93
CA LEU A 216 11.01 -29.50 -26.50
C LEU A 216 11.29 -28.43 -27.57
N SER A 217 10.48 -28.44 -28.62
CA SER A 217 10.50 -27.41 -29.65
C SER A 217 9.99 -26.06 -29.13
N ASP A 218 10.38 -24.97 -29.79
CA ASP A 218 9.97 -23.62 -29.40
C ASP A 218 8.43 -23.41 -29.49
N ASP A 219 7.74 -24.22 -30.29
CA ASP A 219 6.28 -24.23 -30.37
C ASP A 219 5.61 -24.62 -29.04
N CYS A 220 6.29 -25.39 -28.18
CA CYS A 220 5.83 -25.73 -26.84
C CYS A 220 5.90 -24.55 -25.85
N PHE A 221 6.69 -23.52 -26.17
CA PHE A 221 6.87 -22.31 -25.36
C PHE A 221 6.11 -21.11 -25.96
N ALA A 222 5.49 -21.27 -27.13
CA ALA A 222 4.85 -20.19 -27.86
C ALA A 222 3.48 -19.81 -27.27
N TYR A 223 3.39 -18.57 -26.78
CA TYR A 223 2.15 -17.90 -26.40
C TYR A 223 1.21 -17.68 -27.60
N PRO A 224 -0.09 -17.35 -27.35
CA PRO A 224 -1.02 -17.02 -28.41
C PRO A 224 -0.48 -15.86 -29.26
N LYS A 225 -0.57 -15.95 -30.60
CA LYS A 225 -0.18 -14.87 -31.54
C LYS A 225 -1.14 -13.68 -31.53
N LYS A 226 -1.61 -13.26 -30.36
CA LYS A 226 -2.38 -12.04 -30.19
C LYS A 226 -1.41 -10.92 -29.86
N ASP A 227 -1.60 -9.77 -30.49
CA ASP A 227 -1.00 -8.52 -30.04
C ASP A 227 -1.34 -8.36 -28.54
N ASN A 228 -0.44 -7.77 -27.74
CA ASN A 228 -0.59 -7.47 -26.30
C ASN A 228 -0.09 -8.49 -25.27
N PHE A 229 0.47 -9.65 -25.64
CA PHE A 229 1.26 -10.46 -24.68
C PHE A 229 2.69 -9.95 -24.56
N PHE A 230 3.29 -9.58 -25.69
CA PHE A 230 4.63 -9.01 -25.75
C PHE A 230 4.56 -7.61 -26.35
N ILE A 231 5.30 -6.69 -25.76
CA ILE A 231 5.44 -5.31 -26.20
C ILE A 231 6.68 -5.24 -27.09
N SER A 232 6.52 -4.82 -28.34
CA SER A 232 7.65 -4.57 -29.25
C SER A 232 8.34 -3.25 -28.90
N LEU A 233 9.65 -3.27 -28.73
CA LEU A 233 10.49 -2.12 -28.39
C LEU A 233 11.03 -1.43 -29.64
N PHE A 234 12.05 -2.02 -30.25
CA PHE A 234 12.71 -1.52 -31.45
C PHE A 234 13.39 -2.66 -32.21
N LYS A 235 13.88 -2.38 -33.41
CA LYS A 235 14.65 -3.34 -34.20
C LYS A 235 16.14 -3.19 -33.86
N ASN A 236 16.79 -4.24 -33.37
CA ASN A 236 18.22 -4.22 -33.05
C ASN A 236 19.11 -4.24 -34.31
N ASP A 237 20.43 -4.10 -34.13
CA ASP A 237 21.41 -4.10 -35.21
C ASP A 237 21.46 -5.41 -36.02
N ASP A 238 21.06 -6.53 -35.40
CA ASP A 238 20.94 -7.84 -36.05
C ASP A 238 19.65 -7.96 -36.88
N GLY A 239 18.75 -6.97 -36.79
CA GLY A 239 17.49 -6.92 -37.52
C GLY A 239 16.33 -7.65 -36.85
N GLU A 240 16.45 -8.03 -35.57
CA GLU A 240 15.39 -8.63 -34.77
C GLU A 240 14.60 -7.55 -34.04
N ILE A 241 13.30 -7.78 -33.83
CA ILE A 241 12.47 -6.91 -32.98
C ILE A 241 12.69 -7.33 -31.54
N GLU A 242 13.26 -6.44 -30.73
CA GLU A 242 13.35 -6.61 -29.28
C GLU A 242 11.95 -6.50 -28.68
N THR A 243 11.58 -7.44 -27.82
CA THR A 243 10.28 -7.47 -27.15
C THR A 243 10.44 -7.66 -25.65
N VAL A 244 9.50 -7.13 -24.87
CA VAL A 244 9.37 -7.42 -23.43
C VAL A 244 7.99 -7.98 -23.11
N GLU A 245 7.92 -8.73 -22.02
CA GLU A 245 6.67 -9.25 -21.47
C GLU A 245 5.75 -8.11 -20.98
N GLY A 246 4.48 -8.14 -21.40
CA GLY A 246 3.45 -7.19 -20.96
C GLY A 246 2.63 -7.71 -19.77
N SER A 247 1.68 -6.91 -19.26
CA SER A 247 0.82 -7.33 -18.13
C SER A 247 0.04 -8.62 -18.39
N ALA A 248 -0.28 -8.92 -19.65
CA ALA A 248 -1.04 -10.09 -20.04
C ALA A 248 -0.27 -11.42 -19.89
N THR A 249 1.07 -11.40 -19.80
CA THR A 249 1.85 -12.62 -19.52
C THR A 249 1.92 -12.94 -18.03
N ASN A 250 1.52 -12.02 -17.16
CA ASN A 250 1.74 -12.10 -15.73
C ASN A 250 0.56 -12.73 -14.98
N GLU A 251 0.87 -13.34 -13.84
CA GLU A 251 -0.07 -13.60 -12.75
C GLU A 251 -0.31 -12.33 -11.90
N LEU A 252 -1.27 -12.40 -10.98
CA LEU A 252 -1.49 -11.36 -9.97
C LEU A 252 -0.30 -11.27 -9.00
N THR A 253 0.13 -10.05 -8.68
CA THR A 253 1.17 -9.81 -7.67
C THR A 253 0.66 -10.03 -6.27
N ASN A 254 1.60 -10.10 -5.33
CA ASN A 254 1.30 -10.12 -3.90
C ASN A 254 0.63 -8.82 -3.44
N VAL A 255 0.87 -7.68 -4.11
CA VAL A 255 0.16 -6.41 -3.82
C VAL A 255 -1.34 -6.54 -4.11
N GLN A 256 -1.72 -7.04 -5.28
CA GLN A 256 -3.13 -7.29 -5.60
C GLN A 256 -3.74 -8.33 -4.64
N LYS A 257 -3.01 -9.42 -4.34
CA LYS A 257 -3.51 -10.46 -3.43
C LYS A 257 -3.75 -9.92 -2.02
N LEU A 258 -2.87 -9.04 -1.51
CA LEU A 258 -3.08 -8.37 -0.22
C LEU A 258 -4.25 -7.37 -0.28
N TYR A 259 -4.40 -6.63 -1.38
CA TYR A 259 -5.56 -5.75 -1.57
C TYR A 259 -6.89 -6.53 -1.50
N ASP A 260 -6.96 -7.69 -2.16
CA ASP A 260 -8.15 -8.56 -2.14
C ASP A 260 -8.45 -9.12 -0.73
N LEU A 261 -7.45 -9.20 0.15
CA LEU A 261 -7.58 -9.68 1.53
C LEU A 261 -7.84 -8.56 2.53
N TYR A 262 -7.62 -7.29 2.17
CA TYR A 262 -7.80 -6.17 3.06
C TYR A 262 -9.29 -5.92 3.33
N ALA A 263 -9.65 -5.61 4.57
CA ALA A 263 -11.04 -5.35 4.95
C ALA A 263 -11.57 -4.10 4.23
N TYR A 264 -12.31 -4.33 3.16
CA TYR A 264 -12.88 -3.29 2.32
C TYR A 264 -14.19 -2.77 2.90
N ASN A 265 -14.31 -1.44 3.01
CA ASN A 265 -15.50 -0.70 3.48
C ASN A 265 -16.16 -1.32 4.70
N THR A 266 -15.37 -1.58 5.75
CA THR A 266 -15.83 -2.28 6.96
C THR A 266 -15.68 -1.39 8.19
N TYR A 267 -16.77 -1.24 8.96
CA TYR A 267 -16.74 -0.57 10.25
C TYR A 267 -16.48 -1.53 11.42
N PHE A 268 -15.39 -1.29 12.16
CA PHE A 268 -15.03 -1.98 13.40
C PHE A 268 -15.52 -1.17 14.60
N LYS A 269 -16.66 -1.57 15.16
CA LYS A 269 -17.38 -0.81 16.19
C LYS A 269 -16.58 -0.69 17.49
N GLU A 270 -15.85 -1.73 17.86
CA GLU A 270 -15.11 -1.85 19.12
C GLU A 270 -14.00 -0.81 19.22
N ILE A 271 -13.37 -0.50 18.09
CA ILE A 271 -12.26 0.45 17.98
C ILE A 271 -12.64 1.71 17.19
N ARG A 272 -13.94 1.92 16.91
CA ARG A 272 -14.49 3.07 16.16
C ARG A 272 -13.72 3.39 14.88
N THR A 273 -13.36 2.35 14.13
CA THR A 273 -12.49 2.49 12.95
C THR A 273 -13.25 2.03 11.71
N PHE A 274 -13.24 2.84 10.66
CA PHE A 274 -13.71 2.44 9.34
C PHE A 274 -12.51 2.14 8.44
N SER A 275 -12.51 0.96 7.83
CA SER A 275 -11.45 0.51 6.93
C SER A 275 -11.87 0.67 5.47
N HIS A 276 -10.98 1.23 4.66
CA HIS A 276 -11.13 1.40 3.22
C HIS A 276 -9.82 1.01 2.51
N ALA A 277 -9.88 0.65 1.23
CA ALA A 277 -8.68 0.31 0.46
C ALA A 277 -8.72 0.92 -0.93
N GLN A 278 -7.54 1.25 -1.45
CA GLN A 278 -7.32 1.75 -2.80
C GLN A 278 -6.19 0.99 -3.47
N TYR A 279 -6.47 0.51 -4.68
CA TYR A 279 -5.48 -0.15 -5.53
C TYR A 279 -5.06 0.76 -6.68
N VAL A 280 -3.75 0.95 -6.80
CA VAL A 280 -3.10 1.74 -7.83
C VAL A 280 -2.32 0.81 -8.75
N THR A 281 -2.73 0.78 -10.01
CA THR A 281 -2.08 -0.02 -11.07
C THR A 281 -0.61 0.35 -11.25
N GLY A 282 0.16 -0.60 -11.76
CA GLY A 282 1.60 -0.48 -11.94
C GLY A 282 2.08 0.70 -12.78
N ILE A 283 3.28 1.18 -12.45
CA ILE A 283 4.04 2.16 -13.25
C ILE A 283 4.10 1.65 -14.71
N GLY A 284 3.96 2.57 -15.67
CA GLY A 284 3.99 2.22 -17.09
C GLY A 284 2.73 1.54 -17.67
N THR A 285 1.64 1.45 -16.88
CA THR A 285 0.33 0.97 -17.33
C THR A 285 -0.77 2.03 -17.14
N GLY A 286 -1.81 1.96 -17.97
CA GLY A 286 -3.04 2.73 -17.79
C GLY A 286 -3.78 2.43 -16.49
N ASN A 287 -4.58 3.38 -16.01
CA ASN A 287 -5.37 3.28 -14.78
C ASN A 287 -6.76 2.63 -14.99
N SER A 288 -6.99 2.02 -16.15
CA SER A 288 -8.26 1.35 -16.47
C SER A 288 -8.49 0.16 -15.55
N THR A 289 -9.73 0.01 -15.09
CA THR A 289 -10.21 -1.12 -14.30
C THR A 289 -11.00 -2.14 -15.14
N ASN A 290 -11.02 -1.95 -16.47
CA ASN A 290 -11.64 -2.91 -17.38
C ASN A 290 -10.71 -4.11 -17.59
N ILE A 291 -11.27 -5.32 -17.58
CA ILE A 291 -10.56 -6.55 -17.94
C ILE A 291 -10.36 -6.57 -19.46
N SER A 292 -9.30 -5.90 -19.91
CA SER A 292 -8.88 -5.74 -21.30
C SER A 292 -7.36 -5.69 -21.37
N PRO A 293 -6.75 -5.77 -22.57
CA PRO A 293 -5.34 -5.38 -22.73
C PRO A 293 -5.09 -4.02 -22.07
N ALA A 294 -4.03 -3.92 -21.28
CA ALA A 294 -3.69 -2.69 -20.61
C ALA A 294 -3.12 -1.69 -21.64
N ASP A 295 -3.43 -0.41 -21.47
CA ASP A 295 -2.76 0.65 -22.20
C ASP A 295 -1.32 0.75 -21.70
N GLU A 296 -0.42 0.08 -22.40
CA GLU A 296 1.00 -0.03 -22.06
C GLU A 296 1.79 0.96 -22.92
N SER A 297 2.38 1.97 -22.27
CA SER A 297 3.10 3.03 -22.96
C SER A 297 4.60 2.75 -22.96
N LEU A 298 5.18 2.54 -24.14
CA LEU A 298 6.63 2.47 -24.39
C LEU A 298 7.41 3.66 -23.79
N ILE A 299 6.83 4.86 -23.86
CA ILE A 299 7.45 6.10 -23.36
C ILE A 299 7.32 6.19 -21.84
N GLY A 300 6.20 5.74 -21.27
CA GLY A 300 5.95 5.77 -19.82
C GLY A 300 6.61 4.64 -19.01
N GLN A 301 6.90 3.49 -19.65
CA GLN A 301 7.57 2.35 -19.01
C GLN A 301 9.09 2.57 -18.85
N GLY A 302 9.73 3.22 -19.83
CA GLY A 302 11.14 3.56 -19.77
C GLY A 302 11.40 4.76 -18.85
N LEU A 303 10.81 5.91 -19.15
CA LEU A 303 11.27 7.17 -18.55
C LEU A 303 10.94 7.36 -17.07
N GLY A 304 10.19 6.48 -16.39
CA GLY A 304 9.86 6.60 -14.95
C GLY A 304 9.17 7.91 -14.52
N THR A 305 8.85 8.77 -15.49
CA THR A 305 8.46 10.17 -15.37
C THR A 305 7.26 10.44 -16.30
N GLY A 306 6.60 11.59 -16.13
CA GLY A 306 5.37 11.90 -16.87
C GLY A 306 4.13 11.16 -16.32
N LYS A 307 3.07 11.05 -17.13
CA LYS A 307 1.73 10.61 -16.68
C LYS A 307 1.66 9.21 -16.06
N TYR A 308 2.65 8.35 -16.29
CA TYR A 308 2.70 6.97 -15.79
C TYR A 308 3.87 6.69 -14.85
N GLY A 309 4.62 7.75 -14.46
CA GLY A 309 5.74 7.66 -13.52
C GLY A 309 5.30 7.53 -12.06
N VAL A 310 6.28 7.37 -11.17
CA VAL A 310 6.05 7.14 -9.73
C VAL A 310 5.21 8.27 -9.09
N THR A 311 5.61 9.53 -9.29
CA THR A 311 4.91 10.70 -8.74
C THR A 311 3.47 10.80 -9.26
N ALA A 312 3.25 10.59 -10.56
CA ALA A 312 1.92 10.63 -11.17
C ALA A 312 1.00 9.50 -10.67
N LYS A 313 1.53 8.30 -10.40
CA LYS A 313 0.76 7.21 -9.79
C LYS A 313 0.37 7.51 -8.35
N VAL A 314 1.25 8.17 -7.59
CA VAL A 314 0.93 8.68 -6.24
C VAL A 314 -0.20 9.71 -6.32
N SER A 315 -0.09 10.75 -7.15
CA SER A 315 -1.16 11.73 -7.34
C SER A 315 -2.48 11.10 -7.82
N THR A 316 -2.41 10.08 -8.67
CA THR A 316 -3.59 9.29 -9.09
C THR A 316 -4.24 8.59 -7.90
N GLY A 317 -3.45 7.95 -7.03
CA GLY A 317 -3.97 7.29 -5.84
C GLY A 317 -4.64 8.27 -4.86
N ILE A 318 -4.05 9.47 -4.69
CA ILE A 318 -4.63 10.55 -3.87
C ILE A 318 -5.98 11.01 -4.44
N ASP A 319 -6.06 11.21 -5.76
CA ASP A 319 -7.28 11.60 -6.45
C ASP A 319 -8.36 10.51 -6.37
N GLN A 320 -7.99 9.23 -6.52
CA GLN A 320 -8.90 8.09 -6.37
C GLN A 320 -9.48 8.00 -4.96
N LEU A 321 -8.63 8.09 -3.92
CA LEU A 321 -9.07 8.14 -2.53
C LEU A 321 -9.97 9.34 -2.26
N SER A 322 -9.61 10.51 -2.77
CA SER A 322 -10.40 11.73 -2.59
C SER A 322 -11.78 11.61 -3.24
N LYS A 323 -11.86 10.99 -4.42
CA LYS A 323 -13.13 10.73 -5.11
C LYS A 323 -14.00 9.70 -4.41
N SER A 324 -13.39 8.69 -3.77
CA SER A 324 -14.15 7.66 -3.04
C SER A 324 -14.76 8.17 -1.74
N MET A 325 -14.38 9.36 -1.25
CA MET A 325 -14.87 9.86 0.04
C MET A 325 -16.39 10.04 0.11
N GLU A 326 -17.08 10.25 -1.01
CA GLU A 326 -18.55 10.29 -1.05
C GLU A 326 -19.14 8.90 -0.75
N ASP A 327 -18.62 7.86 -1.39
CA ASP A 327 -19.05 6.47 -1.17
C ASP A 327 -18.65 5.99 0.23
N VAL A 328 -17.42 6.31 0.67
CA VAL A 328 -16.93 6.02 2.02
C VAL A 328 -17.83 6.67 3.08
N ALA A 329 -18.25 7.93 2.87
CA ALA A 329 -19.17 8.59 3.79
C ALA A 329 -20.54 7.93 3.84
N SER A 330 -21.07 7.50 2.70
CA SER A 330 -22.31 6.73 2.63
C SER A 330 -22.20 5.41 3.41
N ASP A 331 -21.11 4.67 3.20
CA ASP A 331 -20.88 3.39 3.86
C ASP A 331 -20.71 3.54 5.37
N ILE A 332 -19.96 4.54 5.83
CA ILE A 332 -19.82 4.88 7.26
C ILE A 332 -21.20 5.16 7.87
N ARG A 333 -22.04 5.99 7.22
CA ARG A 333 -23.36 6.32 7.76
C ARG A 333 -24.28 5.09 7.82
N SER A 334 -24.18 4.20 6.84
CA SER A 334 -24.98 2.97 6.82
C SER A 334 -24.58 1.96 7.90
N GLN A 335 -23.29 1.85 8.22
CA GLN A 335 -22.78 0.85 9.17
C GLN A 335 -22.64 1.38 10.61
N ALA A 336 -22.21 2.64 10.77
CA ALA A 336 -21.92 3.25 12.08
C ALA A 336 -23.04 4.16 12.60
N GLY A 337 -23.95 4.59 11.71
CA GLY A 337 -25.09 5.47 11.99
C GLY A 337 -24.96 6.86 11.36
N PRO A 338 -26.07 7.59 11.19
CA PRO A 338 -26.08 8.92 10.54
C PRO A 338 -25.43 10.02 11.39
N ASP A 339 -25.20 9.75 12.67
CA ASP A 339 -24.71 10.67 13.70
C ASP A 339 -23.18 10.65 13.87
N ILE A 340 -22.44 10.19 12.86
CA ILE A 340 -20.98 10.34 12.80
C ILE A 340 -20.64 11.80 12.49
N ASP A 341 -19.84 12.41 13.35
CA ASP A 341 -19.51 13.83 13.30
C ASP A 341 -18.30 14.15 12.42
N GLY A 342 -17.46 13.16 12.13
CA GLY A 342 -16.28 13.34 11.27
C GLY A 342 -15.15 12.34 11.57
N ILE A 343 -13.94 12.72 11.18
CA ILE A 343 -12.73 11.90 11.31
C ILE A 343 -11.77 12.56 12.31
N SER A 344 -11.43 11.85 13.38
CA SER A 344 -10.44 12.31 14.37
C SER A 344 -9.02 11.83 14.10
N LYS A 345 -8.88 10.69 13.41
CA LYS A 345 -7.58 10.07 13.08
C LYS A 345 -7.60 9.43 11.69
N LEU A 346 -6.49 9.58 10.97
CA LEU A 346 -6.17 8.92 9.71
C LEU A 346 -5.00 7.96 9.92
N GLN A 347 -5.19 6.72 9.52
CA GLN A 347 -4.16 5.68 9.53
C GLN A 347 -3.95 5.15 8.13
N PHE A 348 -2.70 4.95 7.72
CA PHE A 348 -2.36 4.35 6.44
C PHE A 348 -1.59 3.05 6.61
N ASP A 349 -2.03 2.03 5.89
CA ASP A 349 -1.26 0.81 5.62
C ASP A 349 -0.87 0.84 4.14
N VAL A 350 0.42 0.97 3.83
CA VAL A 350 0.90 1.20 2.47
C VAL A 350 1.68 0.00 1.98
N PHE A 351 1.28 -0.56 0.84
CA PHE A 351 1.93 -1.71 0.24
C PHE A 351 2.45 -1.37 -1.15
N GLY A 352 3.59 -1.93 -1.53
CA GLY A 352 4.04 -1.81 -2.91
C GLY A 352 5.09 -2.81 -3.32
N PHE A 353 5.18 -3.06 -4.62
CA PHE A 353 6.16 -3.97 -5.24
C PHE A 353 7.00 -3.25 -6.29
N SER A 354 8.32 -3.46 -6.32
CA SER A 354 9.21 -2.92 -7.35
C SER A 354 9.18 -1.38 -7.37
N ARG A 355 8.94 -0.76 -8.54
CA ARG A 355 8.63 0.68 -8.64
C ARG A 355 7.35 1.09 -7.91
N GLY A 356 6.40 0.16 -7.70
CA GLY A 356 5.26 0.36 -6.80
C GLY A 356 5.68 0.49 -5.35
N ALA A 357 6.74 -0.21 -4.90
CA ALA A 357 7.32 0.01 -3.58
C ALA A 357 7.99 1.40 -3.49
N ALA A 358 8.63 1.87 -4.56
CA ALA A 358 9.12 3.25 -4.63
C ALA A 358 7.95 4.27 -4.55
N ALA A 359 6.83 4.00 -5.22
CA ALA A 359 5.61 4.81 -5.11
C ALA A 359 4.99 4.77 -3.72
N ALA A 360 4.97 3.62 -3.05
CA ALA A 360 4.54 3.49 -1.66
C ALA A 360 5.39 4.37 -0.73
N ARG A 361 6.72 4.32 -0.86
CA ARG A 361 7.64 5.16 -0.08
C ARG A 361 7.46 6.65 -0.38
N HIS A 362 7.23 6.99 -1.65
CA HIS A 362 6.96 8.36 -2.05
C HIS A 362 5.62 8.88 -1.52
N PHE A 363 4.55 8.07 -1.61
CA PHE A 363 3.24 8.38 -1.05
C PHE A 363 3.32 8.64 0.45
N VAL A 364 4.06 7.82 1.20
CA VAL A 364 4.31 8.05 2.61
C VAL A 364 4.91 9.45 2.82
N ASN A 365 5.94 9.83 2.08
CA ASN A 365 6.51 11.18 2.18
C ASN A 365 5.48 12.28 1.85
N VAL A 366 4.65 12.09 0.81
CA VAL A 366 3.62 13.05 0.41
C VAL A 366 2.53 13.24 1.47
N VAL A 367 2.13 12.16 2.15
CA VAL A 367 1.21 12.24 3.30
C VAL A 367 1.87 12.99 4.47
N LEU A 368 3.17 12.76 4.68
CA LEU A 368 3.93 13.33 5.77
C LEU A 368 4.39 14.78 5.55
N ASP A 369 4.17 15.39 4.38
CA ASP A 369 4.46 16.81 4.10
C ASP A 369 3.63 17.81 4.92
N GLY A 370 2.64 17.31 5.65
CA GLY A 370 1.82 18.10 6.57
C GLY A 370 0.73 18.88 5.85
N LYS A 371 0.15 19.87 6.56
CA LYS A 371 -1.04 20.62 6.13
C LYS A 371 -0.93 21.30 4.75
N HIS A 372 0.29 21.63 4.33
CA HIS A 372 0.56 22.32 3.06
C HIS A 372 1.08 21.39 1.95
N GLY A 373 1.27 20.11 2.24
CA GLY A 373 1.64 19.09 1.24
C GLY A 373 0.52 18.81 0.25
N GLU A 374 0.77 18.02 -0.79
CA GLU A 374 -0.23 17.70 -1.82
C GLU A 374 -1.46 16.97 -1.23
N PHE A 375 -1.23 16.03 -0.32
CA PHE A 375 -2.28 15.15 0.23
C PHE A 375 -3.32 15.90 1.07
N ALA A 376 -2.86 16.65 2.08
CA ALA A 376 -3.74 17.21 3.11
C ALA A 376 -4.84 18.15 2.56
N PRO A 377 -4.56 19.12 1.68
CA PRO A 377 -5.59 19.99 1.09
C PRO A 377 -6.56 19.23 0.18
N ALA A 378 -6.08 18.27 -0.61
CA ALA A 378 -6.91 17.47 -1.50
C ALA A 378 -7.89 16.61 -0.70
N PHE A 379 -7.37 15.91 0.31
CA PHE A 379 -8.15 15.03 1.16
C PHE A 379 -9.13 15.79 2.06
N SER A 380 -8.69 16.86 2.73
CA SER A 380 -9.58 17.69 3.56
C SER A 380 -10.76 18.26 2.76
N LYS A 381 -10.52 18.72 1.53
CA LYS A 381 -11.58 19.21 0.65
C LYS A 381 -12.58 18.11 0.28
N ALA A 382 -12.10 16.89 0.06
CA ALA A 382 -12.96 15.74 -0.22
C ALA A 382 -13.82 15.35 1.00
N CYS A 383 -13.20 15.32 2.19
CA CYS A 383 -13.87 15.13 3.48
C CYS A 383 -14.98 16.16 3.72
N ASP A 384 -14.70 17.44 3.50
CA ASP A 384 -15.68 18.52 3.66
C ASP A 384 -16.86 18.33 2.70
N LYS A 385 -16.58 17.99 1.44
CA LYS A 385 -17.60 17.75 0.41
C LYS A 385 -18.48 16.53 0.73
N SER A 386 -17.93 15.48 1.33
CA SER A 386 -18.68 14.27 1.71
C SER A 386 -19.41 14.38 3.05
N GLY A 387 -19.23 15.50 3.76
CA GLY A 387 -19.80 15.72 5.09
C GLY A 387 -19.14 14.86 6.18
N LEU A 388 -17.89 14.46 5.98
CA LEU A 388 -17.03 13.79 6.96
C LEU A 388 -15.77 14.63 7.20
N ALA A 389 -15.98 15.87 7.67
CA ALA A 389 -14.89 16.78 7.97
C ALA A 389 -13.90 16.20 8.98
N LEU A 390 -12.66 16.66 8.92
CA LEU A 390 -11.66 16.37 9.94
C LEU A 390 -11.99 17.13 11.22
N LYS A 391 -11.65 16.55 12.39
CA LYS A 391 -11.81 17.23 13.68
C LYS A 391 -11.13 18.60 13.69
N PHE A 392 -11.63 19.52 14.51
CA PHE A 392 -10.99 20.82 14.67
C PHE A 392 -9.60 20.64 15.30
N GLY A 393 -8.61 21.39 14.80
CA GLY A 393 -7.23 21.24 15.25
C GLY A 393 -6.53 19.95 14.78
N PHE A 394 -7.03 19.27 13.73
CA PHE A 394 -6.38 18.08 13.17
C PHE A 394 -4.89 18.34 12.87
N ASP A 395 -4.01 17.64 13.56
CA ASP A 395 -2.56 17.82 13.44
C ASP A 395 -1.94 16.77 12.51
N TRP A 396 -1.42 17.25 11.39
CA TRP A 396 -0.75 16.44 10.38
C TRP A 396 0.69 16.08 10.75
N ASN A 397 1.31 16.81 11.68
CA ASN A 397 2.74 16.76 11.97
C ASN A 397 3.09 16.14 13.32
N GLU A 398 2.10 15.88 14.17
CA GLU A 398 2.29 15.23 15.47
C GLU A 398 2.98 13.86 15.30
N LYS A 399 4.01 13.64 16.12
CA LYS A 399 4.91 12.48 16.06
C LYS A 399 4.54 11.45 17.12
N ASP A 400 4.04 11.88 18.27
CA ASP A 400 3.58 11.00 19.34
C ASP A 400 2.39 10.16 18.85
N GLU A 401 2.57 8.84 18.83
CA GLU A 401 1.56 7.87 18.37
C GLU A 401 0.19 8.03 19.04
N ARG A 402 0.19 8.40 20.32
CA ARG A 402 -1.06 8.56 21.08
C ARG A 402 -1.82 9.83 20.73
N LYS A 403 -1.15 10.80 20.09
CA LYS A 403 -1.71 12.12 19.76
C LYS A 403 -1.84 12.35 18.26
N ALA A 404 -1.10 11.57 17.45
CA ALA A 404 -1.03 11.73 16.01
C ALA A 404 -2.43 11.60 15.37
N SER A 405 -2.85 12.67 14.69
CA SER A 405 -4.10 12.65 13.92
C SER A 405 -3.88 12.03 12.54
N CYS A 406 -2.65 12.02 12.01
CA CYS A 406 -2.28 11.31 10.79
C CYS A 406 -1.06 10.43 11.03
N GLU A 407 -1.14 9.16 10.64
CA GLU A 407 -0.14 8.16 10.94
C GLU A 407 0.05 7.17 9.78
N ILE A 408 1.30 6.79 9.50
CA ILE A 408 1.60 5.60 8.70
C ILE A 408 1.79 4.44 9.66
N SER A 409 0.77 3.59 9.77
CA SER A 409 0.75 2.48 10.72
C SER A 409 1.59 1.30 10.23
N PHE A 410 1.58 1.01 8.93
CA PHE A 410 2.37 -0.07 8.35
C PHE A 410 2.82 0.25 6.91
N ALA A 411 4.04 -0.13 6.56
CA ALA A 411 4.52 -0.13 5.18
C ALA A 411 5.08 -1.51 4.79
N GLY A 412 4.39 -2.22 3.90
CA GLY A 412 4.78 -3.53 3.38
C GLY A 412 5.39 -3.42 1.98
N LEU A 413 6.71 -3.53 1.88
CA LEU A 413 7.44 -3.32 0.64
C LEU A 413 7.96 -4.65 0.08
N PHE A 414 7.85 -4.85 -1.22
CA PHE A 414 8.44 -5.95 -1.95
C PHE A 414 9.49 -5.41 -2.92
N ASP A 415 10.75 -5.77 -2.68
CA ASP A 415 11.93 -5.58 -3.52
C ASP A 415 11.98 -4.22 -4.24
N THR A 416 12.18 -3.14 -3.48
CA THR A 416 12.11 -1.76 -3.99
C THR A 416 13.17 -1.49 -5.06
N VAL A 417 12.71 -1.09 -6.24
CA VAL A 417 13.53 -0.63 -7.36
C VAL A 417 13.02 0.75 -7.77
N ALA A 418 13.86 1.77 -7.64
CA ALA A 418 13.50 3.16 -7.95
C ALA A 418 14.03 3.67 -9.29
N SER A 419 15.02 2.98 -9.87
CA SER A 419 15.74 3.42 -11.08
C SER A 419 14.79 3.81 -12.21
N VAL A 420 15.02 5.01 -12.73
CA VAL A 420 14.37 5.54 -13.94
C VAL A 420 15.17 5.01 -15.13
N VAL A 421 14.73 3.89 -15.72
CA VAL A 421 15.46 3.23 -16.81
C VAL A 421 15.00 3.80 -18.15
N ASP A 422 15.69 4.81 -18.68
CA ASP A 422 15.37 5.34 -20.01
C ASP A 422 15.69 4.32 -21.13
N LEU A 423 14.74 3.42 -21.36
CA LEU A 423 14.77 2.36 -22.38
C LEU A 423 14.83 2.91 -23.81
N LEU A 424 14.53 4.20 -24.03
CA LEU A 424 14.50 4.82 -25.36
C LEU A 424 15.79 5.54 -25.72
N SER A 425 16.55 6.04 -24.73
CA SER A 425 17.81 6.76 -24.99
C SER A 425 19.07 5.90 -24.91
N PHE A 426 18.95 4.62 -24.53
CA PHE A 426 20.09 3.75 -24.20
C PHE A 426 20.99 4.34 -23.09
N ASP A 427 20.51 5.34 -22.34
CA ASP A 427 21.20 5.89 -21.17
C ASP A 427 20.83 5.09 -19.93
N PHE A 428 21.62 4.05 -19.67
CA PHE A 428 21.51 3.22 -18.48
C PHE A 428 22.29 3.80 -17.29
N SER A 429 22.86 5.01 -17.37
CA SER A 429 23.82 5.51 -16.37
C SER A 429 23.21 6.19 -15.13
N THR A 430 21.89 6.37 -15.08
CA THR A 430 21.18 7.17 -14.05
C THR A 430 20.78 6.37 -12.79
N HIS A 431 21.58 5.38 -12.38
CA HIS A 431 21.25 4.50 -11.23
C HIS A 431 21.20 5.20 -9.86
N THR A 432 21.51 6.50 -9.78
CA THR A 432 21.54 7.29 -8.55
C THR A 432 20.61 8.51 -8.56
N ASP A 433 19.97 8.83 -9.70
CA ASP A 433 19.06 9.98 -9.80
C ASP A 433 17.61 9.49 -9.78
N ASN A 434 17.00 9.55 -8.60
CA ASN A 434 15.59 9.21 -8.39
C ASN A 434 14.65 10.36 -8.83
N GLY A 435 15.17 11.46 -9.40
CA GLY A 435 14.40 12.66 -9.71
C GLY A 435 13.66 13.18 -8.47
N ASP A 436 12.37 13.45 -8.62
CA ASP A 436 11.49 13.92 -7.53
C ASP A 436 11.00 12.79 -6.58
N VAL A 437 11.43 11.54 -6.79
CA VAL A 437 10.97 10.39 -6.01
C VAL A 437 11.72 10.30 -4.67
N ARG A 438 10.97 10.55 -3.60
CA ARG A 438 11.45 10.46 -2.21
C ARG A 438 11.27 9.05 -1.63
N LEU A 439 12.38 8.40 -1.29
CA LEU A 439 12.40 7.02 -0.79
C LEU A 439 12.68 6.92 0.73
N TRP A 440 13.31 7.92 1.33
CA TRP A 440 13.59 7.91 2.77
C TRP A 440 12.29 7.95 3.57
N LEU A 441 12.14 7.07 4.57
CA LEU A 441 10.96 7.00 5.43
C LEU A 441 11.31 7.54 6.82
N ASP A 442 10.48 8.41 7.36
CA ASP A 442 10.69 9.04 8.66
C ASP A 442 10.43 8.07 9.83
N PRO A 443 11.47 7.59 10.55
CA PRO A 443 11.27 6.62 11.64
C PRO A 443 10.49 7.18 12.82
N GLU A 444 10.35 8.50 12.95
CA GLU A 444 9.54 9.11 14.02
C GLU A 444 8.04 9.09 13.71
N ARG A 445 7.66 8.96 12.43
CA ARG A 445 6.28 9.11 11.95
C ARG A 445 5.75 7.90 11.18
N VAL A 446 6.62 6.94 10.86
CA VAL A 446 6.26 5.64 10.30
C VAL A 446 6.41 4.58 11.37
N ARG A 447 5.31 3.95 11.78
CA ARG A 447 5.31 3.03 12.93
C ARG A 447 5.99 1.71 12.62
N ARG A 448 5.76 1.15 11.44
CA ARG A 448 6.31 -0.16 11.03
C ARG A 448 6.62 -0.20 9.54
N VAL A 449 7.74 -0.80 9.19
CA VAL A 449 8.14 -1.08 7.82
C VAL A 449 8.69 -2.51 7.73
N VAL A 450 8.12 -3.31 6.83
CA VAL A 450 8.66 -4.64 6.48
C VAL A 450 9.01 -4.61 5.00
N HIS A 451 10.27 -4.85 4.68
CA HIS A 451 10.77 -4.91 3.31
C HIS A 451 11.27 -6.31 2.99
N LEU A 452 10.63 -6.97 2.02
CA LEU A 452 11.03 -8.28 1.53
C LEU A 452 11.86 -8.08 0.26
N THR A 453 13.14 -8.45 0.28
CA THR A 453 14.08 -8.22 -0.83
C THR A 453 14.53 -9.53 -1.45
N ALA A 454 14.82 -9.51 -2.75
CA ALA A 454 15.33 -10.68 -3.45
C ALA A 454 16.81 -10.91 -3.12
N ASP A 455 17.24 -12.17 -3.09
CA ASP A 455 18.64 -12.54 -2.91
C ASP A 455 19.48 -11.93 -4.04
N PRO A 456 20.51 -11.12 -3.72
CA PRO A 456 21.28 -10.39 -4.73
C PRO A 456 22.10 -11.29 -5.67
N THR A 457 22.25 -12.57 -5.34
CA THR A 457 22.92 -13.57 -6.20
C THR A 457 21.97 -14.27 -7.16
N ILE A 458 20.64 -14.13 -6.96
CA ILE A 458 19.60 -14.71 -7.83
C ILE A 458 18.95 -13.60 -8.67
N GLU A 459 18.54 -12.50 -8.04
CA GLU A 459 18.20 -11.27 -8.76
C GLU A 459 19.49 -10.47 -8.96
N CYS A 460 20.10 -10.58 -10.13
CA CYS A 460 21.39 -9.95 -10.42
C CYS A 460 21.35 -9.01 -11.62
N ARG A 461 20.16 -8.64 -12.11
CA ARG A 461 20.04 -7.71 -13.24
C ARG A 461 20.54 -6.33 -12.87
N ASP A 462 21.31 -5.73 -13.77
CA ASP A 462 21.92 -4.42 -13.59
C ASP A 462 20.87 -3.32 -13.33
N ASN A 463 19.78 -3.33 -14.12
CA ASN A 463 18.73 -2.32 -14.04
C ASN A 463 17.74 -2.49 -12.87
N PHE A 464 17.87 -3.57 -12.09
CA PHE A 464 16.99 -3.87 -10.96
C PHE A 464 17.68 -3.56 -9.61
N SER A 465 18.38 -2.44 -9.54
CA SER A 465 19.12 -2.03 -8.35
C SER A 465 18.22 -1.90 -7.11
N LEU A 466 18.63 -2.51 -5.99
CA LEU A 466 17.88 -2.46 -4.73
C LEU A 466 17.99 -1.08 -4.09
N ASN A 467 16.87 -0.59 -3.55
CA ASN A 467 16.85 0.55 -2.64
C ASN A 467 16.53 0.06 -1.23
N HIS A 468 17.54 0.01 -0.36
CA HIS A 468 17.42 -0.48 1.01
C HIS A 468 16.56 0.45 1.88
N LEU A 469 16.12 -0.06 3.04
CA LEU A 469 15.54 0.76 4.09
C LEU A 469 16.60 1.69 4.71
N ASN A 470 16.22 2.94 4.97
CA ASN A 470 17.09 3.96 5.56
C ASN A 470 17.37 3.77 7.06
N SER A 471 16.70 2.83 7.71
CA SER A 471 16.92 2.45 9.11
C SER A 471 16.71 0.95 9.22
N ARG A 472 17.53 0.30 10.05
CA ARG A 472 17.42 -1.10 10.43
C ARG A 472 17.52 -1.20 11.95
N ASP A 473 16.69 -0.43 12.66
CA ASP A 473 16.62 -0.52 14.12
C ASP A 473 15.99 -1.85 14.61
N GLU A 474 15.51 -2.68 13.67
CA GLU A 474 14.91 -4.01 13.83
C GLU A 474 13.65 -4.04 14.72
N GLN A 475 13.32 -2.93 15.38
CA GLN A 475 12.11 -2.75 16.17
C GLN A 475 10.98 -2.21 15.30
N HIS A 476 11.25 -1.23 14.46
CA HIS A 476 10.23 -0.60 13.60
C HIS A 476 10.44 -0.91 12.14
N PHE A 477 11.70 -0.96 11.70
CA PHE A 477 12.06 -1.14 10.30
C PHE A 477 12.82 -2.46 10.15
N TYR A 478 12.24 -3.39 9.40
CA TYR A 478 12.79 -4.73 9.20
C TYR A 478 12.94 -5.05 7.71
N GLU A 479 14.09 -5.58 7.32
CA GLU A 479 14.40 -5.96 5.93
C GLU A 479 14.82 -7.43 5.88
N PHE A 480 14.08 -8.25 5.12
CA PHE A 480 14.41 -9.64 4.85
C PHE A 480 15.13 -9.76 3.51
N VAL A 481 16.21 -10.53 3.47
CA VAL A 481 16.83 -11.01 2.22
C VAL A 481 16.34 -12.43 2.00
N LEU A 482 15.58 -12.63 0.92
CA LEU A 482 14.83 -13.87 0.68
C LEU A 482 15.30 -14.57 -0.58
N PRO A 483 15.34 -15.91 -0.60
CA PRO A 483 15.69 -16.66 -1.78
C PRO A 483 14.73 -16.41 -2.96
N GLY A 484 15.26 -16.35 -4.18
CA GLY A 484 14.47 -16.14 -5.39
C GLY A 484 14.74 -14.80 -6.06
N ALA A 485 14.20 -14.63 -7.27
CA ALA A 485 14.33 -13.41 -8.06
C ALA A 485 13.26 -12.35 -7.72
N HIS A 486 13.32 -11.18 -8.36
CA HIS A 486 12.42 -10.04 -8.09
C HIS A 486 10.92 -10.40 -8.01
N SER A 487 10.39 -11.08 -9.02
CA SER A 487 8.97 -11.48 -9.07
C SER A 487 8.68 -12.79 -8.34
N ASP A 488 9.71 -13.54 -7.91
CA ASP A 488 9.52 -14.60 -6.92
C ASP A 488 9.17 -14.00 -5.55
N ILE A 489 9.64 -12.79 -5.25
CA ILE A 489 9.30 -12.06 -4.02
C ILE A 489 7.96 -11.33 -4.15
N GLY A 490 7.82 -10.50 -5.19
CA GLY A 490 6.63 -9.67 -5.39
C GLY A 490 5.42 -10.38 -6.00
N GLY A 491 5.61 -11.57 -6.56
CA GLY A 491 4.60 -12.27 -7.36
C GLY A 491 4.54 -11.78 -8.82
N GLY A 492 3.73 -12.45 -9.62
CA GLY A 492 3.62 -12.20 -11.07
C GLY A 492 3.94 -13.42 -11.93
N TYR A 493 4.54 -14.47 -11.37
CA TYR A 493 4.71 -15.75 -12.05
C TYR A 493 3.52 -16.67 -11.83
N HIS A 494 3.13 -17.40 -12.87
CA HIS A 494 2.02 -18.33 -12.81
C HIS A 494 2.39 -19.60 -12.02
N SER A 495 1.40 -20.20 -11.38
CA SER A 495 1.49 -21.59 -10.94
C SER A 495 0.36 -22.43 -11.53
N ARG A 496 0.44 -23.75 -11.34
CA ARG A 496 -0.63 -24.66 -11.75
C ARG A 496 -1.98 -24.32 -11.10
N GLN A 497 -1.97 -23.72 -9.91
CA GLN A 497 -3.19 -23.28 -9.23
C GLN A 497 -3.82 -22.04 -9.88
N SER A 498 -3.06 -21.30 -10.69
CA SER A 498 -3.56 -20.13 -11.40
C SER A 498 -4.60 -20.50 -12.47
N PHE A 499 -4.69 -21.76 -12.91
CA PHE A 499 -5.55 -22.20 -14.02
C PHE A 499 -6.54 -23.29 -13.62
N ILE A 500 -7.69 -23.34 -14.30
CA ILE A 500 -8.70 -24.41 -14.11
C ILE A 500 -8.12 -25.77 -14.50
N ARG A 501 -7.36 -25.83 -15.60
CA ARG A 501 -6.70 -27.06 -16.08
C ARG A 501 -5.26 -27.11 -15.58
N ARG A 502 -5.01 -28.00 -14.61
CA ARG A 502 -3.70 -28.13 -13.93
C ARG A 502 -2.59 -28.70 -14.81
N ASP A 503 -2.95 -29.34 -15.92
CA ASP A 503 -2.03 -29.87 -16.91
C ASP A 503 -1.70 -28.86 -18.03
N PHE A 504 -2.14 -27.61 -17.89
CA PHE A 504 -1.69 -26.52 -18.72
C PHE A 504 -0.35 -25.98 -18.20
N LEU A 505 0.73 -26.31 -18.90
CA LEU A 505 2.09 -26.04 -18.42
C LEU A 505 2.74 -24.80 -19.03
N LEU A 506 2.25 -24.33 -20.19
CA LEU A 506 2.83 -23.20 -20.94
C LEU A 506 3.24 -22.01 -20.06
N PRO A 507 2.39 -21.47 -19.17
CA PRO A 507 2.73 -20.24 -18.45
C PRO A 507 3.76 -20.44 -17.32
N MET A 508 4.19 -21.69 -17.08
CA MET A 508 5.25 -22.07 -16.14
C MET A 508 6.48 -22.64 -16.86
N PHE A 509 6.44 -22.76 -18.18
CA PHE A 509 7.62 -23.10 -18.95
C PHE A 509 8.47 -21.87 -19.17
N GLU A 510 9.70 -21.92 -18.68
CA GLU A 510 10.71 -20.90 -18.88
C GLU A 510 11.55 -21.29 -20.09
N ASN A 511 11.61 -20.43 -21.10
CA ASN A 511 12.54 -20.48 -22.23
C ASN A 511 13.33 -19.18 -22.27
N LYS A 512 14.32 -19.08 -21.38
CA LYS A 512 15.03 -17.83 -21.12
C LYS A 512 16.31 -17.75 -21.93
N LEU A 513 16.45 -16.71 -22.75
CA LEU A 513 17.71 -16.36 -23.39
C LEU A 513 18.68 -15.82 -22.34
N VAL A 514 19.63 -16.64 -21.89
CA VAL A 514 20.58 -16.25 -20.83
C VAL A 514 21.81 -15.53 -21.39
N LYS A 515 22.19 -15.83 -22.64
CA LYS A 515 23.31 -15.15 -23.31
C LYS A 515 23.16 -15.11 -24.82
N LYS A 516 23.38 -13.93 -25.39
CA LYS A 516 23.50 -13.69 -26.84
C LYS A 516 24.88 -13.10 -27.15
N ILE A 517 25.53 -13.59 -28.20
CA ILE A 517 26.80 -13.05 -28.71
C ILE A 517 26.73 -12.97 -30.24
N SER A 518 26.95 -11.78 -30.78
CA SER A 518 26.99 -11.51 -32.21
C SER A 518 28.41 -11.12 -32.64
N ARG A 519 28.92 -11.69 -33.73
CA ARG A 519 30.25 -11.33 -34.27
C ARG A 519 30.32 -11.50 -35.79
N SER A 520 30.84 -10.47 -36.47
CA SER A 520 31.04 -10.49 -37.92
C SER A 520 32.24 -11.33 -38.37
N PHE A 521 32.19 -11.82 -39.60
CA PHE A 521 33.26 -12.59 -40.26
C PHE A 521 33.46 -12.13 -41.72
N SER A 522 34.68 -12.28 -42.25
CA SER A 522 35.01 -12.07 -43.66
C SER A 522 35.91 -13.20 -44.19
N GLY A 523 35.29 -14.13 -44.90
CA GLY A 523 35.83 -15.38 -45.41
C GLY A 523 35.22 -16.61 -44.73
N ASP A 524 34.96 -17.66 -45.49
CA ASP A 524 34.35 -18.91 -45.00
C ASP A 524 35.19 -19.59 -43.88
N TRP A 525 36.52 -19.48 -43.94
CA TRP A 525 37.42 -19.99 -42.89
C TRP A 525 37.32 -19.21 -41.57
N GLU A 526 36.95 -17.92 -41.63
CA GLU A 526 36.73 -17.11 -40.43
C GLU A 526 35.41 -17.46 -39.75
N LYS A 527 34.40 -17.86 -40.52
CA LYS A 527 33.07 -18.24 -40.01
C LYS A 527 33.15 -19.35 -38.97
N ASP A 528 33.87 -20.43 -39.27
CA ASP A 528 34.05 -21.54 -38.32
C ASP A 528 34.86 -21.12 -37.08
N ARG A 529 35.87 -20.25 -37.26
CA ARG A 529 36.65 -19.69 -36.16
C ARG A 529 35.78 -18.83 -35.25
N VAL A 530 34.92 -17.99 -35.83
CA VAL A 530 33.97 -17.14 -35.10
C VAL A 530 32.96 -18.00 -34.36
N LYS A 531 32.41 -19.06 -34.99
CA LYS A 531 31.50 -20.00 -34.34
C LYS A 531 32.14 -20.67 -33.11
N LYS A 532 33.39 -21.14 -33.22
CA LYS A 532 34.15 -21.70 -32.09
C LYS A 532 34.40 -20.69 -30.98
N TYR A 533 34.75 -19.45 -31.34
CA TYR A 533 34.92 -18.36 -30.38
C TYR A 533 33.63 -18.08 -29.60
N ILE A 534 32.51 -17.93 -30.31
CA ILE A 534 31.20 -17.69 -29.68
C ILE A 534 30.83 -18.86 -28.77
N SER A 535 30.98 -20.11 -29.24
CA SER A 535 30.74 -21.31 -28.44
C SER A 535 31.53 -21.28 -27.13
N SER A 536 32.83 -20.98 -27.18
CA SER A 536 33.67 -20.87 -25.98
C SER A 536 33.17 -19.80 -25.01
N LYS A 537 32.70 -18.65 -25.51
CA LYS A 537 32.18 -17.56 -24.66
C LYS A 537 30.81 -17.87 -24.05
N LEU A 538 29.96 -18.60 -24.76
CA LEU A 538 28.70 -19.09 -24.19
C LEU A 538 28.95 -20.12 -23.08
N MET A 539 29.92 -21.02 -23.27
CA MET A 539 30.30 -21.98 -22.23
C MET A 539 30.94 -21.32 -21.01
N GLU A 540 31.78 -20.29 -21.21
CA GLU A 540 32.32 -19.48 -20.10
C GLU A 540 31.21 -18.83 -19.27
N TYR A 541 30.16 -18.31 -19.93
CA TYR A 541 28.98 -17.79 -19.24
C TYR A 541 28.26 -18.90 -18.46
N LYS A 542 28.00 -20.06 -19.10
CA LYS A 542 27.35 -21.21 -18.46
C LYS A 542 28.12 -21.63 -17.21
N GLU A 543 29.43 -21.80 -17.29
CA GLU A 543 30.27 -22.18 -16.14
C GLU A 543 30.14 -21.19 -14.98
N ARG A 544 30.15 -19.88 -15.26
CA ARG A 544 29.95 -18.84 -14.22
C ARG A 544 28.57 -18.92 -13.59
N ASP A 545 27.55 -19.11 -14.41
CA ASP A 545 26.17 -19.13 -13.94
C ASP A 545 25.89 -20.41 -13.13
N LEU A 546 26.50 -21.55 -13.47
CA LEU A 546 26.44 -22.77 -12.64
C LEU A 546 27.02 -22.57 -11.23
N LEU A 547 27.97 -21.65 -11.04
CA LEU A 547 28.51 -21.34 -9.69
C LEU A 547 27.46 -20.70 -8.77
N THR A 548 26.37 -20.16 -9.30
CA THR A 548 25.28 -19.58 -8.51
C THR A 548 24.22 -20.62 -8.11
N GLY A 549 24.37 -21.86 -8.57
CA GLY A 549 23.55 -23.02 -8.18
C GLY A 549 22.57 -23.50 -9.25
N TRP A 550 22.54 -22.90 -10.44
CA TRP A 550 21.70 -23.38 -11.54
C TRP A 550 22.05 -24.79 -11.97
N ASN A 551 21.06 -25.55 -12.44
CA ASN A 551 21.28 -26.92 -12.89
C ASN A 551 21.84 -26.96 -14.30
N GLU A 552 22.87 -27.78 -14.51
CA GLU A 552 23.48 -27.95 -15.84
C GLU A 552 22.50 -28.52 -16.87
N SER A 553 21.59 -29.38 -16.43
CA SER A 553 20.57 -30.02 -17.27
C SER A 553 19.54 -29.07 -17.85
N ASP A 554 19.42 -27.86 -17.31
CA ASP A 554 18.42 -26.88 -17.75
C ASP A 554 18.91 -26.08 -18.98
N TYR A 555 20.21 -26.16 -19.30
CA TYR A 555 20.80 -25.46 -20.44
C TYR A 555 20.59 -26.24 -21.74
N SER A 556 20.07 -25.54 -22.76
CA SER A 556 20.04 -26.07 -24.11
C SER A 556 21.45 -26.10 -24.73
N GLU A 557 21.61 -26.90 -25.78
CA GLU A 557 22.78 -26.76 -26.65
C GLU A 557 22.79 -25.35 -27.28
N PRO A 558 23.97 -24.72 -27.46
CA PRO A 558 24.04 -23.41 -28.10
C PRO A 558 23.51 -23.42 -29.53
N GLU A 559 22.60 -22.49 -29.81
CA GLU A 559 22.02 -22.30 -31.12
C GLU A 559 22.83 -21.27 -31.91
N PHE A 560 23.01 -21.52 -33.22
CA PHE A 560 23.80 -20.63 -34.08
C PHE A 560 23.03 -20.25 -35.34
N GLU A 561 22.99 -18.94 -35.60
CA GLU A 561 22.41 -18.35 -36.79
C GLU A 561 23.50 -17.60 -37.58
N VAL A 562 23.39 -17.63 -38.90
CA VAL A 562 24.33 -16.94 -39.80
C VAL A 562 23.55 -16.00 -40.70
N ILE A 563 23.77 -14.70 -40.52
CA ILE A 563 23.19 -13.64 -41.34
C ILE A 563 24.24 -13.18 -42.35
N ASN A 564 24.05 -13.53 -43.62
CA ASN A 564 24.97 -13.16 -44.70
C ASN A 564 24.82 -11.69 -45.10
N ARG A 565 25.92 -11.04 -45.51
CA ARG A 565 25.90 -9.65 -45.96
C ARG A 565 25.42 -9.58 -47.42
N GLY A 566 24.12 -9.36 -47.60
CA GLY A 566 23.52 -9.35 -48.93
C GLY A 566 23.56 -10.74 -49.58
N ASN A 567 24.06 -10.82 -50.82
CA ASN A 567 24.19 -12.10 -51.54
C ASN A 567 25.56 -12.77 -51.33
N ASP A 568 26.47 -12.15 -50.58
CA ASP A 568 27.79 -12.69 -50.30
C ASP A 568 27.71 -13.76 -49.21
N LYS A 569 28.06 -15.00 -49.55
CA LYS A 569 28.09 -16.12 -48.59
C LYS A 569 29.36 -16.14 -47.75
N ASP A 570 30.39 -15.42 -48.18
CA ASP A 570 31.70 -15.40 -47.52
C ASP A 570 31.80 -14.29 -46.47
N SER A 571 30.84 -13.38 -46.36
CA SER A 571 30.82 -12.37 -45.30
C SER A 571 29.46 -12.22 -44.64
N GLY A 572 29.46 -11.94 -43.34
CA GLY A 572 28.23 -11.86 -42.56
C GLY A 572 28.48 -11.78 -41.07
N THR A 573 27.45 -12.13 -40.31
CA THR A 573 27.44 -12.16 -38.84
C THR A 573 27.01 -13.54 -38.36
N VAL A 574 27.76 -14.10 -37.41
CA VAL A 574 27.35 -15.28 -36.66
C VAL A 574 26.76 -14.82 -35.34
N ILE A 575 25.56 -15.29 -35.03
CA ILE A 575 24.88 -15.05 -33.75
C ILE A 575 24.80 -16.39 -33.03
N GLY A 576 25.32 -16.44 -31.80
CA GLY A 576 25.14 -17.57 -30.90
C GLY A 576 24.21 -17.22 -29.75
N ARG A 577 23.33 -18.16 -29.41
CA ARG A 577 22.34 -18.02 -28.34
C ARG A 577 22.41 -19.22 -27.40
N LEU A 578 22.35 -18.95 -26.10
CA LEU A 578 22.28 -19.95 -25.05
C LEU A 578 20.99 -19.74 -24.26
N TYR A 579 20.21 -20.80 -24.10
CA TYR A 579 18.94 -20.78 -23.40
C TYR A 579 18.96 -21.68 -22.17
N ILE A 580 18.14 -21.30 -21.20
CA ILE A 580 17.63 -22.21 -20.18
C ILE A 580 16.19 -22.57 -20.55
N LYS A 581 15.89 -23.86 -20.62
CA LYS A 581 14.55 -24.41 -20.92
C LYS A 581 14.13 -25.34 -19.79
N ARG A 582 13.11 -24.97 -19.02
CA ARG A 582 12.69 -25.73 -17.83
C ARG A 582 11.26 -25.41 -17.38
N PHE A 583 10.77 -26.20 -16.43
CA PHE A 583 9.51 -25.96 -15.73
C PHE A 583 9.79 -25.30 -14.36
N VAL A 584 9.22 -24.12 -14.13
CA VAL A 584 9.39 -23.35 -12.89
C VAL A 584 8.01 -22.94 -12.37
N SER A 585 7.71 -23.23 -11.10
CA SER A 585 6.42 -22.84 -10.52
C SER A 585 6.51 -21.49 -9.81
N GLY A 586 5.57 -20.58 -10.10
CA GLY A 586 5.38 -19.32 -9.36
C GLY A 586 4.83 -19.47 -7.94
N ASP A 587 5.00 -20.63 -7.29
CA ASP A 587 4.50 -20.89 -5.93
C ASP A 587 5.37 -20.27 -4.83
N LEU A 588 6.63 -19.93 -5.12
CA LEU A 588 7.51 -19.30 -4.15
C LEU A 588 6.97 -17.96 -3.62
N SER A 589 6.36 -17.15 -4.50
CA SER A 589 5.78 -15.86 -4.08
C SER A 589 4.64 -16.02 -3.09
N ARG A 590 3.96 -17.17 -3.04
CA ARG A 590 2.87 -17.46 -2.09
C ARG A 590 3.41 -17.69 -0.67
N LEU A 591 4.65 -18.14 -0.52
CA LEU A 591 5.33 -18.21 0.78
C LEU A 591 5.56 -16.80 1.32
N TYR A 592 6.05 -15.89 0.47
CA TYR A 592 6.33 -14.51 0.87
C TYR A 592 5.08 -13.65 1.03
N LEU A 593 3.99 -13.99 0.32
CA LEU A 593 2.67 -13.45 0.61
C LEU A 593 2.23 -13.79 2.04
N ARG A 594 2.38 -15.05 2.47
CA ARG A 594 2.06 -15.49 3.85
C ARG A 594 2.91 -14.78 4.88
N LEU A 595 4.21 -14.62 4.61
CA LEU A 595 5.12 -13.85 5.46
C LEU A 595 4.64 -12.41 5.64
N MET A 596 4.42 -11.68 4.54
CA MET A 596 3.96 -10.29 4.60
C MET A 596 2.60 -10.18 5.26
N TYR A 597 1.65 -11.05 4.89
CA TYR A 597 0.32 -11.09 5.49
C TYR A 597 0.39 -11.28 7.01
N GLY A 598 1.12 -12.30 7.47
CA GLY A 598 1.20 -12.65 8.89
C GLY A 598 1.83 -11.53 9.72
N LEU A 599 2.94 -10.95 9.23
CA LEU A 599 3.61 -9.83 9.92
C LEU A 599 2.74 -8.56 9.95
N SER A 600 2.01 -8.30 8.86
CA SER A 600 1.06 -7.19 8.80
C SER A 600 -0.11 -7.39 9.76
N GLU A 601 -0.70 -8.59 9.80
CA GLU A 601 -1.79 -8.96 10.70
C GLU A 601 -1.35 -8.88 12.17
N PHE A 602 -0.13 -9.33 12.49
CA PHE A 602 0.47 -9.18 13.81
C PHE A 602 0.54 -7.71 14.24
N HIS A 603 0.87 -6.80 13.32
CA HIS A 603 0.87 -5.34 13.54
C HIS A 603 -0.51 -4.69 13.37
N GLY A 604 -1.57 -5.49 13.33
CA GLY A 604 -2.95 -5.04 13.38
C GLY A 604 -3.50 -4.49 12.06
N VAL A 605 -2.82 -4.72 10.93
CA VAL A 605 -3.39 -4.42 9.59
C VAL A 605 -4.70 -5.20 9.44
N PRO A 606 -5.82 -4.57 9.04
CA PRO A 606 -7.14 -5.18 9.06
C PRO A 606 -7.33 -6.11 7.85
N PHE A 607 -6.58 -7.19 7.78
CA PHE A 607 -6.84 -8.26 6.84
C PHE A 607 -8.02 -9.14 7.28
N ASN A 608 -8.76 -9.67 6.31
CA ASN A 608 -9.90 -10.53 6.55
C ASN A 608 -9.69 -11.92 5.93
N ASP A 609 -9.28 -12.88 6.76
CA ASP A 609 -9.37 -14.31 6.46
C ASP A 609 -10.06 -15.06 7.61
N ARG A 610 -11.25 -14.60 8.01
CA ARG A 610 -11.99 -15.13 9.17
C ARG A 610 -12.31 -16.63 9.11
N ASP A 611 -12.32 -17.22 7.92
CA ASP A 611 -12.57 -18.66 7.74
C ASP A 611 -11.28 -19.48 7.57
N GLY A 612 -10.09 -18.84 7.56
CA GLY A 612 -8.81 -19.50 7.27
C GLY A 612 -8.75 -20.13 5.87
N LYS A 613 -9.68 -19.79 4.98
CA LYS A 613 -9.90 -20.45 3.68
C LYS A 613 -8.91 -20.01 2.63
N VAL A 614 -8.34 -18.82 2.79
CA VAL A 614 -7.31 -18.31 1.89
C VAL A 614 -6.04 -19.15 2.02
N TRP A 615 -5.71 -19.53 3.26
CA TRP A 615 -4.51 -20.30 3.58
C TRP A 615 -4.73 -21.80 3.70
N SER A 616 -5.96 -22.27 3.96
CA SER A 616 -6.24 -23.69 4.18
C SER A 616 -6.31 -24.50 2.89
N ASP A 617 -5.42 -25.48 2.83
CA ASP A 617 -5.35 -26.43 1.72
C ASP A 617 -6.45 -27.50 1.80
N SER A 618 -7.10 -27.67 2.95
CA SER A 618 -8.10 -28.70 3.21
C SER A 618 -9.45 -28.41 2.56
N VAL A 619 -9.82 -27.14 2.37
CA VAL A 619 -11.05 -26.75 1.63
C VAL A 619 -10.89 -26.96 0.13
N ARG A 620 -9.67 -27.27 -0.32
CA ARG A 620 -9.35 -27.59 -1.70
C ARG A 620 -8.33 -28.76 -1.71
N ASN A 621 -8.79 -29.99 -1.44
CA ASN A 621 -8.13 -31.32 -1.63
C ASN A 621 -6.59 -31.38 -1.76
N GLU A 622 -5.95 -32.19 -0.91
CA GLU A 622 -4.52 -32.52 -0.76
C GLU A 622 -3.66 -32.72 -2.04
N ASN A 623 -4.27 -32.87 -3.22
CA ASN A 623 -3.61 -32.86 -4.53
C ASN A 623 -3.30 -31.44 -5.06
N GLN A 624 -3.24 -30.41 -4.20
CA GLN A 624 -3.17 -28.99 -4.60
C GLN A 624 -1.83 -28.31 -4.47
N TYR A 625 -0.86 -28.89 -3.75
CA TYR A 625 0.52 -28.48 -3.93
C TYR A 625 1.09 -29.13 -5.16
N THR A 626 1.58 -28.29 -6.07
CA THR A 626 2.22 -28.73 -7.29
C THR A 626 3.73 -28.70 -7.21
N VAL A 627 4.27 -28.04 -6.18
CA VAL A 627 5.65 -28.21 -5.75
C VAL A 627 5.75 -29.55 -5.04
N GLN A 628 6.55 -30.46 -5.59
CA GLN A 628 6.82 -31.74 -4.96
C GLN A 628 7.71 -31.54 -3.75
N ASP A 629 7.35 -32.17 -2.63
CA ASP A 629 8.24 -32.28 -1.49
C ASP A 629 9.50 -33.03 -1.92
N ILE A 630 10.66 -32.54 -1.48
CA ILE A 630 11.92 -33.27 -1.60
C ILE A 630 12.27 -33.81 -0.21
N ASP A 631 13.11 -34.84 -0.14
CA ASP A 631 13.44 -35.58 1.10
C ASP A 631 13.81 -34.69 2.32
N VAL A 632 14.23 -33.46 2.08
CA VAL A 632 14.73 -32.52 3.08
C VAL A 632 13.68 -31.51 3.55
N ILE A 633 12.68 -31.16 2.73
CA ILE A 633 11.71 -30.08 3.00
C ILE A 633 10.34 -30.41 2.42
N SER A 634 9.30 -30.29 3.27
CA SER A 634 7.92 -30.19 2.80
C SER A 634 7.56 -28.73 2.58
N PHE A 635 7.25 -28.35 1.33
CA PHE A 635 6.96 -26.95 0.99
C PHE A 635 5.66 -26.49 1.68
N ARG A 636 4.68 -27.39 1.80
CA ARG A 636 3.44 -27.14 2.53
C ARG A 636 3.68 -26.82 4.00
N MET A 637 4.37 -27.72 4.72
CA MET A 637 4.65 -27.52 6.15
C MET A 637 5.43 -26.23 6.40
N LEU A 638 6.35 -25.88 5.50
CA LEU A 638 7.07 -24.61 5.57
C LEU A 638 6.14 -23.40 5.41
N ASN A 639 5.17 -23.45 4.48
CA ASN A 639 4.22 -22.36 4.32
C ASN A 639 3.38 -22.13 5.59
N ASP A 640 2.94 -23.22 6.23
CA ASP A 640 2.18 -23.15 7.49
C ASP A 640 3.05 -22.59 8.63
N GLU A 641 4.27 -23.12 8.79
CA GLU A 641 5.23 -22.68 9.81
C GLU A 641 5.57 -21.18 9.68
N ILE A 642 5.79 -20.70 8.45
CA ILE A 642 6.08 -19.28 8.18
C ILE A 642 4.86 -18.41 8.47
N LEU A 643 3.66 -18.82 8.08
CA LEU A 643 2.44 -18.05 8.37
C LEU A 643 2.18 -17.95 9.88
N GLU A 644 2.24 -19.06 10.60
CA GLU A 644 2.02 -19.10 12.05
C GLU A 644 3.04 -18.22 12.78
N SER A 645 4.33 -18.37 12.44
CA SER A 645 5.41 -17.59 13.06
C SER A 645 5.29 -16.09 12.74
N ALA A 646 4.88 -15.74 11.52
CA ALA A 646 4.63 -14.36 11.11
C ALA A 646 3.46 -13.73 11.88
N LYS A 647 2.37 -14.47 12.07
CA LYS A 647 1.23 -14.03 12.89
C LYS A 647 1.60 -13.85 14.37
N CYS A 648 2.64 -14.53 14.84
CA CYS A 648 3.20 -14.35 16.18
C CYS A 648 4.27 -13.25 16.27
N GLY A 649 4.67 -12.65 15.15
CA GLY A 649 5.73 -11.64 15.12
C GLY A 649 7.12 -12.19 15.48
N ASP A 650 7.40 -13.47 15.20
CA ASP A 650 8.71 -14.09 15.49
C ASP A 650 9.74 -13.77 14.40
N TYR A 651 10.15 -12.50 14.34
CA TYR A 651 11.12 -12.00 13.35
C TYR A 651 12.45 -12.76 13.40
N ASP A 652 12.91 -13.14 14.60
CA ASP A 652 14.17 -13.87 14.81
C ASP A 652 14.13 -15.25 14.17
N PHE A 653 13.06 -16.01 14.41
CA PHE A 653 12.87 -17.31 13.79
C PHE A 653 12.76 -17.18 12.27
N LEU A 654 11.91 -16.27 11.78
CA LEU A 654 11.65 -16.08 10.36
C LEU A 654 12.92 -15.71 9.60
N SER A 655 13.72 -14.79 10.15
CA SER A 655 14.97 -14.34 9.54
C SER A 655 16.00 -15.48 9.48
N LYS A 656 16.18 -16.24 10.57
CA LYS A 656 17.08 -17.41 10.60
C LYS A 656 16.62 -18.51 9.64
N LYS A 657 15.31 -18.78 9.58
CA LYS A 657 14.75 -19.84 8.74
C LYS A 657 14.89 -19.50 7.26
N LEU A 658 14.52 -18.28 6.87
CA LEU A 658 14.47 -17.86 5.46
C LEU A 658 15.85 -17.51 4.88
N SER A 659 16.84 -17.23 5.73
CA SER A 659 18.24 -17.05 5.33
C SER A 659 19.08 -18.34 5.33
N ASP A 660 18.51 -19.49 5.71
CA ASP A 660 19.24 -20.76 5.73
C ASP A 660 19.66 -21.18 4.32
N LYS A 661 20.97 -21.35 4.12
CA LYS A 661 21.53 -21.83 2.85
C LYS A 661 20.94 -23.17 2.41
N LYS A 662 20.63 -24.08 3.34
CA LYS A 662 20.02 -25.38 3.00
C LYS A 662 18.62 -25.21 2.40
N LEU A 663 17.86 -24.24 2.90
CA LEU A 663 16.54 -23.90 2.36
C LEU A 663 16.68 -23.32 0.94
N LYS A 664 17.66 -22.43 0.75
CA LYS A 664 17.99 -21.89 -0.58
C LYS A 664 18.34 -22.99 -1.59
N ASP A 665 19.26 -23.88 -1.22
CA ASP A 665 19.69 -25.00 -2.07
C ASP A 665 18.52 -25.96 -2.38
N ALA A 666 17.59 -26.15 -1.43
CA ALA A 666 16.40 -26.96 -1.63
C ALA A 666 15.41 -26.34 -2.63
N PHE A 667 15.15 -25.03 -2.53
CA PHE A 667 14.27 -24.32 -3.47
C PHE A 667 14.83 -24.30 -4.90
N MET A 668 16.15 -24.15 -5.06
CA MET A 668 16.80 -24.28 -6.36
C MET A 668 16.57 -25.68 -6.97
N LYS A 669 16.73 -26.75 -6.18
CA LYS A 669 16.48 -28.14 -6.62
C LYS A 669 15.00 -28.42 -6.93
N MET A 670 14.09 -27.70 -6.28
CA MET A 670 12.65 -27.77 -6.55
C MET A 670 12.23 -26.96 -7.80
N ASN A 671 13.17 -26.30 -8.49
CA ASN A 671 12.91 -25.36 -9.59
C ASN A 671 11.88 -24.29 -9.21
N LEU A 672 12.13 -23.59 -8.09
CA LEU A 672 11.28 -22.51 -7.60
C LEU A 672 11.81 -21.10 -7.90
N TYR A 673 13.00 -20.98 -8.45
CA TYR A 673 13.59 -19.68 -8.81
C TYR A 673 13.46 -19.46 -10.29
N HIS A 674 12.92 -18.32 -10.70
CA HIS A 674 12.94 -17.90 -12.10
C HIS A 674 14.30 -17.29 -12.44
N HIS A 675 14.79 -17.54 -13.65
CA HIS A 675 16.04 -16.96 -14.13
C HIS A 675 15.76 -15.57 -14.68
N SER A 676 15.89 -14.58 -13.81
CA SER A 676 15.49 -13.20 -14.10
C SER A 676 16.40 -12.51 -15.12
N SER A 677 17.70 -12.77 -15.05
CA SER A 677 18.69 -12.17 -15.93
C SER A 677 18.74 -12.84 -17.31
N GLY A 678 19.23 -12.13 -18.32
CA GLY A 678 19.28 -12.66 -19.67
C GLY A 678 20.17 -11.88 -20.63
N GLY A 679 20.23 -12.38 -21.86
CA GLY A 679 20.88 -11.71 -22.99
C GLY A 679 20.04 -10.60 -23.63
N ASP A 680 18.80 -10.42 -23.15
CA ASP A 680 17.85 -9.41 -23.61
C ASP A 680 18.27 -8.00 -23.15
N ILE A 681 17.81 -6.96 -23.84
CA ILE A 681 18.13 -5.58 -23.46
C ILE A 681 17.64 -5.27 -22.04
N GLY A 682 18.56 -4.70 -21.25
CA GLY A 682 18.31 -4.29 -19.88
C GLY A 682 18.13 -5.42 -18.86
N MET A 683 18.31 -6.68 -19.28
CA MET A 683 18.22 -7.87 -18.41
C MET A 683 19.61 -8.47 -18.10
N ALA A 684 20.69 -7.83 -18.55
CA ALA A 684 22.03 -8.34 -18.34
C ALA A 684 22.36 -8.47 -16.84
N PRO A 685 23.01 -9.56 -16.41
CA PRO A 685 23.44 -9.72 -15.03
C PRO A 685 24.69 -8.88 -14.74
N LEU A 686 24.80 -8.37 -13.51
CA LEU A 686 25.94 -7.64 -13.01
C LEU A 686 26.97 -8.61 -12.39
N TRP A 687 28.20 -8.57 -12.89
CA TRP A 687 29.30 -9.42 -12.42
C TRP A 687 30.20 -8.67 -11.43
N ASP A 688 30.32 -9.18 -10.21
CA ASP A 688 31.25 -8.67 -9.19
C ASP A 688 32.62 -9.34 -9.36
N GLU A 689 33.56 -8.62 -10.00
CA GLU A 689 34.93 -9.10 -10.24
C GLU A 689 35.69 -9.42 -8.94
N LYS A 690 35.36 -8.77 -7.81
CA LYS A 690 36.05 -9.01 -6.53
C LYS A 690 35.56 -10.28 -5.87
N GLN A 691 34.25 -10.54 -5.94
CA GLN A 691 33.61 -11.71 -5.34
C GLN A 691 33.55 -12.90 -6.29
N ASN A 692 33.88 -12.69 -7.58
CA ASN A 692 33.83 -13.68 -8.65
C ASN A 692 32.46 -14.37 -8.73
N CYS A 693 31.39 -13.56 -8.63
CA CYS A 693 30.01 -14.01 -8.68
C CYS A 693 29.09 -12.95 -9.30
N TYR A 694 27.89 -13.35 -9.72
CA TYR A 694 26.83 -12.39 -10.06
C TYR A 694 26.26 -11.78 -8.78
N LYS A 695 26.08 -10.46 -8.80
CA LYS A 695 25.56 -9.71 -7.65
C LYS A 695 24.87 -8.43 -8.08
N ARG A 696 23.65 -8.23 -7.60
CA ARG A 696 22.88 -6.99 -7.80
C ARG A 696 23.59 -5.77 -7.23
N ALA A 697 23.43 -4.63 -7.91
CA ALA A 697 23.68 -3.33 -7.31
C ALA A 697 22.62 -3.01 -6.24
N SER A 698 23.03 -2.32 -5.19
CA SER A 698 22.14 -1.85 -4.14
C SER A 698 22.61 -0.52 -3.56
N TYR A 699 21.65 0.27 -3.10
CA TYR A 699 21.87 1.61 -2.59
C TYR A 699 21.10 1.82 -1.29
N GLU A 700 21.74 2.52 -0.34
CA GLU A 700 21.08 3.00 0.87
C GLU A 700 20.23 4.22 0.52
N CYS A 701 19.06 4.35 1.15
CA CYS A 701 18.22 5.52 0.97
C CYS A 701 18.63 6.62 1.96
N GLU A 702 19.16 7.72 1.43
CA GLU A 702 19.51 8.88 2.23
C GLU A 702 18.34 9.86 2.35
N LYS A 703 18.34 10.65 3.43
CA LYS A 703 17.37 11.72 3.63
C LYS A 703 17.62 12.83 2.60
N GLY A 704 16.96 12.73 1.45
CA GLY A 704 16.92 13.76 0.42
C GLY A 704 16.20 15.03 0.88
N LYS A 705 16.34 16.11 0.11
CA LYS A 705 15.65 17.38 0.36
C LYS A 705 14.16 17.31 0.04
#